data_AF-A0A7L3B9L8-F1
#
_entry.id   AF-A0A7L3B9L8-F1
#
_cell.length_a   1.000
_cell.length_b   1.000
_cell.length_c   1.000
_cell.angle_alpha   90.00
_cell.angle_beta   90.00
_cell.angle_gamma   90.00
#
_symmetry.space_group_name_H-M   'P 1'
#
loop_
_entity.id
_entity.type
_entity.pdbx_description
1 polymer ?
#
loop_
_entity_poly.entity_id
_entity_poly.type
_entity_poly.pdbx_seq_one_letter_code
_entity_poly.pdbx_strand_id
1 'polypeptide(L)'
;QYLKLKNFEEEVRAHRDLDGFLARASIILDETATSLDDVLREMLKHFAEDPQNIEPSCNFEKIMSTLFTDSGTPREGNVHLLSDTIQGVTATVTGDSMCCSAKYNNAIFLDSCTIKSLQRRHVCISRLERPQNWGENSCEVRFVILVLAPPKMKSTKTATEVGRTFATMFSDITFRQKLLETKTEEEFKEALVHQRFLLTEVNQKPSAMSNGHKLHGPKPLKLHEFLNVGKGISDDIARRFPVYALDFTDGVIGNNKAIGKYITTMIFLYFACLLPSIAFGSLNDENTRGAIDVQKTIVGQGIGGLLYALFSGQPLVVLLTTAPLALYINVIRGICDDYNLDFSAFYAWIGLWNSFFLVMYSLFNFSLLMKLFKRSTEEIIALFISITFVLDAFKGIIKVFKKYYYHGRTGDSYLEKARTDAIPSLGINTTFLMNSSVSRSISLENQTGTHDVHYGRETAVLSLMLMLGTLWLGHTLYQFKKSPYLHARVREILSDCALPISVLTFSVVGSYIFKDIEMSKFNYNPSASLFVLAPVQSLSIGSVMSAMGLGFLLSMLFFIEQNIVASLTNAPENRLVKGTAYHWDLLLVALINTGLSVFGLPWIHAAFPHSPMHVRALAYVEERVENGHIYETIVSVKETRLTSLVANFLVGLSLLLLPFPLQWIPKPVLYGLFLYIALTSIDGNQLFERVALLLKEQTAYPPTHYIRRVPQRKIHYFTGLQVLQLLILCGFGMSPLPYMKMIFPLIMIGMIPIRYEALPGKAWMPFFFLLPSM
;
A
#
# COMPACT_ATOMS: atom_id res chain seq x y z
N GLN A 1 7.09 1.72 39.98
CA GLN A 1 8.45 1.17 39.80
C GLN A 1 8.56 0.60 38.38
N TYR A 2 9.65 0.84 37.64
CA TYR A 2 9.82 0.24 36.30
C TYR A 2 10.46 -1.14 36.41
N LEU A 3 9.79 -2.14 35.84
CA LEU A 3 10.29 -3.52 35.76
C LEU A 3 10.82 -3.80 34.35
N LYS A 4 12.03 -4.35 34.24
CA LYS A 4 12.56 -4.78 32.93
C LYS A 4 11.82 -6.04 32.46
N LEU A 5 11.60 -6.15 31.15
CA LEU A 5 11.06 -7.37 30.54
C LEU A 5 11.89 -8.59 30.93
N LYS A 6 11.22 -9.73 31.06
CA LYS A 6 11.86 -10.99 31.47
C LYS A 6 12.65 -11.59 30.31
N ASN A 7 13.92 -11.90 30.55
CA ASN A 7 14.72 -12.59 29.55
C ASN A 7 14.46 -14.10 29.68
N PHE A 8 13.68 -14.66 28.75
CA PHE A 8 13.37 -16.09 28.73
C PHE A 8 14.58 -16.98 28.41
N GLU A 9 15.71 -16.42 27.97
CA GLU A 9 16.94 -17.19 27.74
C GLU A 9 17.71 -17.44 29.06
N GLU A 10 17.95 -16.37 29.80
CA GLU A 10 18.77 -16.40 31.03
C GLU A 10 17.96 -16.87 32.25
N GLU A 11 16.66 -16.57 32.29
CA GLU A 11 15.81 -16.84 33.44
C GLU A 11 15.03 -18.16 33.29
N VAL A 12 15.70 -19.28 33.59
CA VAL A 12 15.11 -20.65 33.61
C VAL A 12 13.83 -20.74 34.47
N ARG A 13 13.66 -19.82 35.43
CA ARG A 13 12.45 -19.74 36.26
C ARG A 13 11.21 -19.25 35.50
N ALA A 14 11.36 -18.39 34.49
CA ALA A 14 10.26 -17.94 33.66
C ALA A 14 9.55 -19.14 33.00
N HIS A 15 10.34 -20.09 32.50
CA HIS A 15 9.87 -21.36 31.92
C HIS A 15 9.12 -22.21 32.92
N ARG A 16 9.69 -22.40 34.10
CA ARG A 16 9.13 -23.28 35.13
C ARG A 16 7.86 -22.70 35.77
N ASP A 17 7.79 -21.38 35.91
CA ASP A 17 6.56 -20.72 36.32
C ASP A 17 5.49 -20.92 35.23
N LEU A 18 5.83 -20.76 33.94
CA LEU A 18 4.86 -20.98 32.86
C LEU A 18 4.36 -22.44 32.78
N ASP A 19 5.25 -23.43 32.89
CA ASP A 19 4.89 -24.87 32.93
C ASP A 19 3.89 -25.19 34.04
N GLY A 20 4.15 -24.66 35.24
CA GLY A 20 3.33 -24.93 36.42
C GLY A 20 2.01 -24.16 36.42
N PHE A 21 1.99 -22.94 35.86
CA PHE A 21 0.82 -22.06 35.88
C PHE A 21 -0.09 -22.20 34.67
N LEU A 22 0.43 -22.46 33.46
CA LEU A 22 -0.45 -22.61 32.27
C LEU A 22 -1.34 -23.83 32.37
N ALA A 23 -0.83 -24.94 32.91
CA ALA A 23 -1.62 -26.15 33.11
C ALA A 23 -2.73 -25.98 34.18
N ARG A 24 -2.69 -24.89 34.97
CA ARG A 24 -3.58 -24.64 36.11
C ARG A 24 -4.25 -23.25 36.06
N ALA A 25 -4.07 -22.51 34.96
CA ALA A 25 -4.62 -21.18 34.84
C ALA A 25 -6.12 -21.30 34.56
N SER A 26 -6.94 -20.62 35.36
CA SER A 26 -8.36 -20.49 35.07
C SER A 26 -8.54 -19.41 34.00
N ILE A 27 -9.12 -19.79 32.86
CA ILE A 27 -9.29 -18.90 31.72
C ILE A 27 -10.78 -18.67 31.50
N ILE A 28 -11.20 -17.41 31.58
CA ILE A 28 -12.57 -16.98 31.31
C ILE A 28 -12.57 -16.30 29.95
N LEU A 29 -13.38 -16.80 29.02
CA LEU A 29 -13.50 -16.27 27.67
C LEU A 29 -14.77 -15.44 27.53
N ASP A 30 -14.65 -14.30 26.87
CA ASP A 30 -15.76 -13.41 26.46
C ASP A 30 -16.62 -12.91 27.62
N GLU A 31 -15.95 -12.39 28.64
CA GLU A 31 -16.59 -11.76 29.80
C GLU A 31 -17.37 -10.51 29.38
N THR A 32 -18.62 -10.40 29.85
CA THR A 32 -19.56 -9.34 29.47
C THR A 32 -19.65 -8.22 30.50
N ALA A 33 -19.05 -8.43 31.69
CA ALA A 33 -19.00 -7.44 32.75
C ALA A 33 -18.37 -6.11 32.29
N THR A 34 -19.01 -5.01 32.67
CA THR A 34 -18.62 -3.65 32.26
C THR A 34 -17.72 -2.94 33.28
N SER A 35 -17.84 -3.29 34.56
CA SER A 35 -17.01 -2.73 35.62
C SER A 35 -15.85 -3.66 35.96
N LEU A 36 -14.72 -3.09 36.37
CA LEU A 36 -13.55 -3.85 36.83
C LEU A 36 -13.90 -4.72 38.05
N ASP A 37 -14.74 -4.21 38.95
CA ASP A 37 -15.19 -4.91 40.15
C ASP A 37 -15.97 -6.18 39.80
N ASP A 38 -16.88 -6.09 38.82
CA ASP A 38 -17.68 -7.24 38.37
C ASP A 38 -16.80 -8.29 37.69
N VAL A 39 -15.85 -7.87 36.85
CA VAL A 39 -14.86 -8.79 36.22
C VAL A 39 -14.06 -9.54 37.29
N LEU A 40 -13.54 -8.83 38.29
CA LEU A 40 -12.76 -9.44 39.38
C LEU A 40 -13.62 -10.38 40.24
N ARG A 41 -14.89 -10.04 40.49
CA ARG A 41 -15.83 -10.92 41.21
C ARG A 41 -16.07 -12.22 40.46
N GLU A 42 -16.29 -12.15 39.14
CA GLU A 42 -16.52 -13.35 38.34
C GLU A 42 -15.26 -14.22 38.26
N MET A 43 -14.07 -13.60 38.11
CA MET A 43 -12.78 -14.31 38.19
C MET A 43 -12.59 -15.06 39.51
N LEU A 44 -12.95 -14.42 40.63
CA LEU A 44 -12.85 -15.03 41.96
C LEU A 44 -13.89 -16.13 42.18
N LYS A 45 -15.11 -15.96 41.69
CA LYS A 45 -16.17 -16.97 41.76
C LYS A 45 -15.79 -18.23 41.00
N HIS A 46 -15.30 -18.07 39.77
CA HIS A 46 -14.83 -19.19 38.95
C HIS A 46 -13.61 -19.89 39.57
N PHE A 47 -12.76 -19.15 40.29
CA PHE A 47 -11.65 -19.73 41.04
C PHE A 47 -12.12 -20.66 42.18
N ALA A 48 -13.23 -20.33 42.84
CA ALA A 48 -13.76 -21.10 43.96
C ALA A 48 -14.63 -22.29 43.56
N GLU A 49 -15.25 -22.24 42.38
CA GLU A 49 -16.06 -23.33 41.83
C GLU A 49 -15.19 -24.43 41.17
N ASP A 50 -13.90 -24.18 40.96
CA ASP A 50 -12.99 -25.07 40.25
C ASP A 50 -12.68 -26.34 41.07
N PRO A 51 -13.11 -27.55 40.63
CA PRO A 51 -13.01 -28.79 41.42
C PRO A 51 -11.56 -29.27 41.67
N GLN A 52 -10.57 -28.67 40.98
CA GLN A 52 -9.15 -28.96 41.20
C GLN A 52 -8.52 -28.13 42.33
N ASN A 53 -9.20 -27.09 42.83
CA ASN A 53 -8.72 -26.19 43.87
C ASN A 53 -9.14 -26.65 45.26
N ILE A 54 -8.39 -27.59 45.84
CA ILE A 54 -8.54 -28.03 47.24
C ILE A 54 -7.85 -27.01 48.17
N GLU A 55 -8.36 -25.78 48.23
CA GLU A 55 -7.90 -24.76 49.18
C GLU A 55 -8.98 -24.49 50.25
N PRO A 56 -8.59 -24.22 51.52
CA PRO A 56 -9.55 -23.96 52.59
C PRO A 56 -10.40 -22.73 52.26
N SER A 57 -11.72 -22.82 52.52
CA SER A 57 -12.76 -21.82 52.25
C SER A 57 -12.25 -20.37 52.32
N CYS A 58 -11.90 -19.80 51.16
CA CYS A 58 -11.46 -18.41 51.07
C CYS A 58 -12.65 -17.46 51.20
N ASN A 59 -12.58 -16.49 52.10
CA ASN A 59 -13.61 -15.46 52.23
C ASN A 59 -13.45 -14.41 51.12
N PHE A 60 -14.37 -14.42 50.16
CA PHE A 60 -14.36 -13.53 48.98
C PHE A 60 -14.31 -12.04 49.32
N GLU A 61 -15.08 -11.62 50.32
CA GLU A 61 -15.13 -10.21 50.72
C GLU A 61 -13.77 -9.75 51.25
N LYS A 62 -13.06 -10.65 51.93
CA LYS A 62 -11.72 -10.38 52.45
C LYS A 62 -10.70 -10.24 51.31
N ILE A 63 -10.81 -11.05 50.26
CA ILE A 63 -9.94 -10.96 49.07
C ILE A 63 -10.22 -9.67 48.30
N MET A 64 -11.50 -9.33 48.09
CA MET A 64 -11.90 -8.10 47.44
C MET A 64 -11.41 -6.87 48.21
N SER A 65 -11.51 -6.87 49.54
CA SER A 65 -11.00 -5.80 50.40
C SER A 65 -9.47 -5.68 50.41
N THR A 66 -8.73 -6.71 49.99
CA THR A 66 -7.27 -6.64 49.83
C THR A 66 -6.84 -6.24 48.43
N LEU A 67 -7.70 -6.38 47.43
CA LEU A 67 -7.47 -5.91 46.07
C LEU A 67 -7.61 -4.39 45.99
N PHE A 68 -8.56 -3.82 46.74
CA PHE A 68 -8.77 -2.37 46.81
C PHE A 68 -8.15 -1.78 48.07
N THR A 69 -7.43 -0.67 47.92
CA THR A 69 -6.78 0.04 49.04
C THR A 69 -7.78 0.78 49.95
N ASP A 70 -9.00 1.08 49.46
CA ASP A 70 -10.07 1.71 50.23
C ASP A 70 -11.01 0.69 50.87
N SER A 71 -10.85 0.49 52.18
CA SER A 71 -11.67 -0.38 53.04
C SER A 71 -12.69 0.41 53.88
N GLY A 72 -13.08 1.61 53.42
CA GLY A 72 -14.14 2.43 54.03
C GLY A 72 -15.36 2.49 53.12
N THR A 73 -16.56 2.33 53.71
CA THR A 73 -17.90 2.42 53.10
C THR A 73 -17.98 3.19 51.76
N PRO A 74 -18.72 2.67 50.75
CA PRO A 74 -18.83 3.31 49.44
C PRO A 74 -19.48 4.68 49.60
N ARG A 75 -18.67 5.74 49.54
CA ARG A 75 -19.17 7.09 49.30
C ARG A 75 -19.17 7.27 47.80
N GLU A 76 -20.34 7.57 47.24
CA GLU A 76 -20.52 7.88 45.82
C GLU A 76 -19.43 8.86 45.36
N GLY A 77 -18.53 8.41 44.48
CA GLY A 77 -17.54 9.26 43.82
C GLY A 77 -16.06 8.96 44.07
N ASN A 78 -15.69 8.03 44.97
CA ASN A 78 -14.27 7.63 45.10
C ASN A 78 -13.91 6.53 44.08
N VAL A 79 -12.85 6.77 43.31
CA VAL A 79 -12.28 5.78 42.38
C VAL A 79 -11.59 4.68 43.19
N HIS A 80 -12.09 3.45 43.10
CA HIS A 80 -11.48 2.28 43.72
C HIS A 80 -10.04 2.09 43.22
N LEU A 81 -9.05 2.35 44.08
CA LEU A 81 -7.64 2.22 43.72
C LEU A 81 -7.13 0.82 44.11
N LEU A 82 -6.64 0.08 43.13
CA LEU A 82 -6.10 -1.27 43.33
C LEU A 82 -4.73 -1.26 44.03
N SER A 83 -4.43 -2.36 44.74
CA SER A 83 -3.26 -2.48 45.60
C SER A 83 -1.94 -2.57 44.83
N ASP A 84 -1.86 -3.37 43.76
CA ASP A 84 -0.61 -3.65 43.05
C ASP A 84 -0.87 -4.00 41.57
N THR A 85 -0.89 -2.98 40.71
CA THR A 85 -1.12 -3.14 39.27
C THR A 85 0.19 -3.16 38.47
N ILE A 86 0.32 -4.12 37.56
CA ILE A 86 1.39 -4.17 36.56
C ILE A 86 0.81 -3.84 35.19
N GLN A 87 1.35 -2.79 34.57
CA GLN A 87 0.99 -2.39 33.22
C GLN A 87 2.23 -2.34 32.34
N GLY A 88 2.07 -2.73 31.07
CA GLY A 88 3.13 -2.55 30.09
C GLY A 88 3.31 -1.06 29.82
N VAL A 89 4.56 -0.58 29.74
CA VAL A 89 4.85 0.81 29.41
C VAL A 89 5.88 0.83 28.28
N THR A 90 5.59 1.59 27.23
CA THR A 90 6.56 1.95 26.20
C THR A 90 7.15 3.31 26.55
N ALA A 91 8.43 3.31 26.92
CA ALA A 91 9.17 4.54 27.17
C ALA A 91 9.86 4.99 25.88
N THR A 92 9.46 6.13 25.33
CA THR A 92 10.25 6.80 24.29
C THR A 92 11.29 7.66 24.99
N VAL A 93 12.58 7.30 24.89
CA VAL A 93 13.67 8.08 25.48
C VAL A 93 13.83 9.38 24.68
N THR A 94 13.42 10.50 25.26
CA THR A 94 13.74 11.85 24.79
C THR A 94 15.07 12.28 25.40
N GLY A 95 16.05 12.62 24.56
CA GLY A 95 17.37 13.07 25.00
C GLY A 95 17.35 14.41 25.75
N ASP A 96 18.27 14.51 26.72
CA ASP A 96 18.78 15.66 27.47
C ASP A 96 17.88 16.44 28.44
N SER A 97 16.63 16.01 28.66
CA SER A 97 15.98 16.24 29.95
C SER A 97 15.32 14.95 30.40
N MET A 98 15.50 14.62 31.67
CA MET A 98 14.95 13.44 32.34
C MET A 98 13.42 13.57 32.50
N CYS A 99 12.70 13.73 31.39
CA CYS A 99 11.25 13.64 31.28
C CYS A 99 10.93 12.43 30.42
N CYS A 100 10.88 11.26 31.06
CA CYS A 100 10.37 10.04 30.44
C CYS A 100 8.85 10.16 30.31
N SER A 101 8.33 10.49 29.12
CA SER A 101 6.90 10.28 28.85
C SER A 101 6.68 8.77 28.69
N ALA A 102 6.27 8.13 29.78
CA ALA A 102 5.82 6.74 29.79
C ALA A 102 4.47 6.65 29.05
N LYS A 103 4.42 5.92 27.93
CA LYS A 103 3.15 5.58 27.27
C LYS A 103 2.68 4.22 27.77
N TYR A 104 1.51 4.15 28.39
CA TYR A 104 0.94 2.89 28.88
C TYR A 104 0.43 2.03 27.71
N ASN A 105 0.70 0.72 27.78
CA ASN A 105 0.15 -0.28 26.87
C ASN A 105 -1.18 -0.74 27.46
N ASN A 106 -2.24 -0.03 27.10
CA ASN A 106 -3.53 -0.09 27.81
C ASN A 106 -4.35 -1.37 27.56
N ALA A 107 -3.90 -2.26 26.67
CA ALA A 107 -4.63 -3.47 26.28
C ALA A 107 -4.65 -4.58 27.36
N ILE A 108 -3.76 -4.51 28.35
CA ILE A 108 -3.58 -5.54 29.38
C ILE A 108 -3.61 -4.88 30.74
N PHE A 109 -4.42 -5.43 31.63
CA PHE A 109 -4.50 -5.01 33.02
C PHE A 109 -4.14 -6.20 33.90
N LEU A 110 -2.98 -6.14 34.57
CA LEU A 110 -2.52 -7.22 35.44
C LEU A 110 -2.56 -6.76 36.89
N ASP A 111 -3.28 -7.49 37.71
CA ASP A 111 -3.41 -7.22 39.13
C ASP A 111 -2.78 -8.36 39.92
N SER A 112 -2.03 -8.02 40.97
CA SER A 112 -1.33 -9.01 41.78
C SER A 112 -1.61 -8.78 43.25
N CYS A 113 -2.11 -9.80 43.94
CA CYS A 113 -2.47 -9.70 45.35
C CYS A 113 -1.78 -10.78 46.18
N THR A 114 -1.32 -10.41 47.37
CA THR A 114 -0.74 -11.35 48.33
C THR A 114 -1.75 -11.68 49.43
N ILE A 115 -2.11 -12.95 49.56
CA ILE A 115 -3.20 -13.40 50.45
C ILE A 115 -2.68 -14.44 51.43
N LYS A 116 -2.92 -14.22 52.72
CA LYS A 116 -2.39 -15.04 53.82
C LYS A 116 -2.99 -16.46 53.89
N SER A 117 -4.20 -16.66 53.38
CA SER A 117 -4.92 -17.95 53.42
C SER A 117 -4.52 -18.92 52.30
N LEU A 118 -3.88 -18.42 51.25
CA LEU A 118 -3.51 -19.23 50.09
C LEU A 118 -2.30 -20.12 50.39
N GLN A 119 -2.34 -21.36 49.91
CA GLN A 119 -1.18 -22.27 50.01
C GLN A 119 -0.34 -22.28 48.74
N ARG A 120 -0.96 -22.01 47.58
CA ARG A 120 -0.30 -22.00 46.27
C ARG A 120 -0.57 -20.69 45.54
N ARG A 121 0.17 -20.49 44.44
CA ARG A 121 -0.01 -19.35 43.53
C ARG A 121 -1.06 -19.74 42.49
N HIS A 122 -1.96 -18.83 42.17
CA HIS A 122 -2.99 -19.02 41.14
C HIS A 122 -2.97 -17.86 40.17
N VAL A 123 -3.27 -18.17 38.92
CA VAL A 123 -3.34 -17.19 37.83
C VAL A 123 -4.68 -17.37 37.15
N CYS A 124 -5.47 -16.31 37.13
CA CYS A 124 -6.72 -16.26 36.38
C CYS A 124 -6.57 -15.24 35.25
N ILE A 125 -7.02 -15.61 34.05
CA ILE A 125 -6.96 -14.76 32.87
C ILE A 125 -8.39 -14.62 32.33
N SER A 126 -8.89 -13.38 32.28
CA SER A 126 -10.18 -13.08 31.67
C SER A 126 -9.98 -12.29 30.38
N ARG A 127 -10.63 -12.76 29.30
CA ARG A 127 -10.78 -12.03 28.03
C ARG A 127 -12.14 -11.35 28.02
N LEU A 128 -12.14 -10.04 27.81
CA LEU A 128 -13.37 -9.24 27.70
C LEU A 128 -13.94 -9.33 26.28
N GLU A 129 -15.27 -9.40 26.14
CA GLU A 129 -15.95 -9.42 24.82
C GLU A 129 -15.72 -8.11 24.05
N ARG A 130 -15.70 -6.98 24.77
CA ARG A 130 -15.52 -5.63 24.22
C ARG A 130 -14.38 -4.92 24.93
N PRO A 131 -13.62 -4.04 24.22
CA PRO A 131 -12.62 -3.21 24.88
C PRO A 131 -13.32 -2.30 25.91
N GLN A 132 -12.87 -2.36 27.16
CA GLN A 132 -13.41 -1.54 28.25
C GLN A 132 -12.52 -0.35 28.53
N ASN A 133 -13.12 0.75 28.99
CA ASN A 133 -12.41 1.94 29.43
C ASN A 133 -12.71 2.21 30.91
N TRP A 134 -11.69 2.09 31.75
CA TRP A 134 -11.79 2.28 33.20
C TRP A 134 -10.99 3.50 33.70
N GLY A 135 -10.56 4.38 32.79
CA GLY A 135 -9.89 5.64 33.14
C GLY A 135 -8.70 5.97 32.24
N GLU A 136 -8.03 7.08 32.53
CA GLU A 136 -6.92 7.65 31.73
C GLU A 136 -5.74 6.67 31.54
N ASN A 137 -5.46 5.85 32.56
CA ASN A 137 -4.39 4.84 32.54
C ASN A 137 -4.90 3.44 32.13
N SER A 138 -6.15 3.29 31.70
CA SER A 138 -6.79 1.99 31.41
C SER A 138 -7.86 2.11 30.32
N CYS A 139 -7.45 2.68 29.18
CA CYS A 139 -8.29 2.82 27.99
C CYS A 139 -8.17 1.58 27.07
N GLU A 140 -9.27 0.96 26.65
CA GLU A 140 -9.27 -0.20 25.73
C GLU A 140 -8.67 -1.49 26.32
N VAL A 141 -8.87 -1.73 27.61
CA VAL A 141 -8.47 -3.00 28.25
C VAL A 141 -9.25 -4.14 27.59
N ARG A 142 -8.56 -5.21 27.21
CA ARG A 142 -9.16 -6.45 26.66
C ARG A 142 -8.83 -7.70 27.45
N PHE A 143 -7.72 -7.68 28.18
CA PHE A 143 -7.27 -8.81 28.99
C PHE A 143 -7.06 -8.35 30.42
N VAL A 144 -7.68 -9.07 31.36
CA VAL A 144 -7.46 -8.90 32.80
C VAL A 144 -6.77 -10.15 33.32
N ILE A 145 -5.60 -9.98 33.94
CA ILE A 145 -4.82 -11.08 34.51
C ILE A 145 -4.73 -10.87 36.02
N LEU A 146 -5.27 -11.80 36.79
CA LEU A 146 -5.24 -11.79 38.24
C LEU A 146 -4.23 -12.82 38.74
N VAL A 147 -3.23 -12.37 39.49
CA VAL A 147 -2.19 -13.23 40.10
C VAL A 147 -2.36 -13.22 41.61
N LEU A 148 -2.74 -14.37 42.18
CA LEU A 148 -2.89 -14.55 43.63
C LEU A 148 -1.69 -15.32 44.18
N ALA A 149 -1.04 -14.82 45.22
CA ALA A 149 0.14 -15.46 45.82
C ALA A 149 0.15 -15.47 47.36
N PRO A 150 0.79 -16.47 47.99
CA PRO A 150 0.94 -16.50 49.44
C PRO A 150 2.06 -15.56 49.96
N PRO A 151 1.98 -15.06 51.21
CA PRO A 151 2.92 -14.07 51.76
C PRO A 151 4.31 -14.63 52.10
N LYS A 152 4.42 -15.92 52.40
CA LYS A 152 5.70 -16.56 52.79
C LYS A 152 6.37 -17.20 51.57
N MET A 153 7.13 -16.42 50.82
CA MET A 153 7.86 -16.92 49.65
C MET A 153 9.32 -16.47 49.61
N LYS A 154 10.17 -17.29 48.97
CA LYS A 154 11.55 -16.91 48.64
C LYS A 154 11.53 -15.66 47.73
N SER A 155 12.50 -14.76 47.88
CA SER A 155 12.59 -13.46 47.16
C SER A 155 12.31 -13.55 45.64
N THR A 156 12.62 -14.68 45.01
CA THR A 156 12.48 -14.91 43.56
C THR A 156 11.18 -15.64 43.17
N LYS A 157 10.17 -15.69 44.05
CA LYS A 157 8.86 -16.33 43.83
C LYS A 157 7.67 -15.38 44.09
N THR A 158 7.88 -14.08 44.07
CA THR A 158 6.85 -13.06 44.36
C THR A 158 5.75 -13.03 43.29
N ALA A 159 4.58 -12.51 43.66
CA ALA A 159 3.47 -12.28 42.72
C ALA A 159 3.90 -11.36 41.57
N THR A 160 4.75 -10.37 41.87
CA THR A 160 5.32 -9.43 40.91
C THR A 160 6.19 -10.11 39.85
N GLU A 161 6.97 -11.15 40.20
CA GLU A 161 7.79 -11.89 39.24
C GLU A 161 6.97 -12.79 38.31
N VAL A 162 5.85 -13.33 38.80
CA VAL A 162 4.90 -14.10 37.98
C VAL A 162 4.15 -13.15 37.05
N GLY A 163 3.67 -12.03 37.58
CA GLY A 163 3.06 -10.96 36.79
C GLY A 163 4.00 -10.42 35.71
N ARG A 164 5.29 -10.26 36.00
CA ARG A 164 6.31 -9.86 35.02
C ARG A 164 6.47 -10.87 33.88
N THR A 165 6.38 -12.18 34.17
CA THR A 165 6.43 -13.23 33.15
C THR A 165 5.25 -13.10 32.17
N PHE A 166 4.02 -13.00 32.68
CA PHE A 166 2.82 -12.84 31.86
C PHE A 166 2.79 -11.49 31.13
N ALA A 167 3.19 -10.40 31.80
CA ALA A 167 3.29 -9.08 31.17
C ALA A 167 4.30 -9.08 30.00
N THR A 168 5.41 -9.81 30.12
CA THR A 168 6.39 -9.94 29.03
C THR A 168 5.80 -10.72 27.85
N MET A 169 5.07 -11.80 28.12
CA MET A 169 4.40 -12.59 27.08
C MET A 169 3.31 -11.80 26.34
N PHE A 170 2.44 -11.14 27.09
CA PHE A 170 1.35 -10.35 26.55
C PHE A 170 1.84 -9.03 25.93
N SER A 171 3.09 -8.62 26.12
CA SER A 171 3.65 -7.42 25.48
C SER A 171 3.62 -7.50 23.95
N ASP A 172 3.74 -8.71 23.39
CA ASP A 172 3.63 -8.97 21.98
C ASP A 172 2.17 -8.81 21.49
N ILE A 173 2.00 -7.91 20.54
CA ILE A 173 0.71 -7.60 19.93
C ILE A 173 0.18 -8.72 19.04
N THR A 174 1.06 -9.45 18.35
CA THR A 174 0.66 -10.57 17.48
C THR A 174 0.06 -11.70 18.33
N PHE A 175 0.66 -11.93 19.49
CA PHE A 175 0.17 -12.88 20.47
C PHE A 175 -1.19 -12.47 21.05
N ARG A 176 -1.36 -11.20 21.45
CA ARG A 176 -2.67 -10.70 21.92
C ARG A 176 -3.78 -10.93 20.92
N GLN A 177 -3.52 -10.67 19.63
CA GLN A 177 -4.53 -10.93 18.60
C GLN A 177 -4.82 -12.41 18.45
N LYS A 178 -3.79 -13.28 18.46
CA LYS A 178 -3.99 -14.73 18.42
C LYS A 178 -4.91 -15.18 19.56
N LEU A 179 -4.76 -14.62 20.77
CA LEU A 179 -5.64 -14.89 21.91
C LEU A 179 -7.08 -14.40 21.70
N LEU A 180 -7.29 -13.27 21.02
CA LEU A 180 -8.64 -12.79 20.68
C LEU A 180 -9.35 -13.69 19.66
N GLU A 181 -8.61 -14.42 18.82
CA GLU A 181 -9.18 -15.29 17.79
C GLU A 181 -9.59 -16.69 18.30
N THR A 182 -9.05 -17.11 19.44
CA THR A 182 -9.35 -18.42 20.05
C THR A 182 -10.82 -18.51 20.48
N LYS A 183 -11.46 -19.65 20.29
CA LYS A 183 -12.88 -19.85 20.67
C LYS A 183 -13.04 -20.73 21.89
N THR A 184 -12.08 -21.63 22.12
CA THR A 184 -12.12 -22.59 23.22
C THR A 184 -11.00 -22.29 24.21
N GLU A 185 -11.20 -22.70 25.47
CA GLU A 185 -10.19 -22.57 26.51
C GLU A 185 -8.89 -23.33 26.16
N GLU A 186 -9.03 -24.52 25.55
CA GLU A 186 -7.89 -25.34 25.15
C GLU A 186 -7.05 -24.67 24.05
N GLU A 187 -7.70 -24.08 23.03
CA GLU A 187 -7.00 -23.28 22.01
C GLU A 187 -6.25 -22.09 22.64
N PHE A 188 -6.83 -21.46 23.66
CA PHE A 188 -6.20 -20.36 24.40
C PHE A 188 -4.95 -20.84 25.16
N LYS A 189 -5.03 -22.00 25.83
CA LYS A 189 -3.89 -22.63 26.51
C LYS A 189 -2.80 -23.03 25.52
N GLU A 190 -3.16 -23.64 24.39
CA GLU A 190 -2.21 -23.99 23.32
C GLU A 190 -1.50 -22.76 22.76
N ALA A 191 -2.24 -21.65 22.56
CA ALA A 191 -1.65 -20.40 22.09
C ALA A 191 -0.61 -19.85 23.10
N LEU A 192 -0.89 -19.90 24.40
CA LEU A 192 0.05 -19.50 25.46
C LEU A 192 1.32 -20.37 25.44
N VAL A 193 1.16 -21.69 25.30
CA VAL A 193 2.29 -22.64 25.22
C VAL A 193 3.12 -22.39 23.95
N HIS A 194 2.47 -22.15 22.81
CA HIS A 194 3.14 -21.83 21.56
C HIS A 194 3.96 -20.53 21.65
N GLN A 195 3.41 -19.49 22.27
CA GLN A 195 4.12 -18.22 22.44
C GLN A 195 5.36 -18.36 23.29
N ARG A 196 5.32 -19.21 24.33
CA ARG A 196 6.51 -19.55 25.10
C ARG A 196 7.58 -20.18 24.22
N PHE A 197 7.22 -21.16 23.39
CA PHE A 197 8.17 -21.82 22.50
C PHE A 197 8.86 -20.80 21.59
N LEU A 198 8.07 -19.88 21.00
CA LEU A 198 8.61 -18.77 20.21
C LEU A 198 9.57 -17.88 21.00
N LEU A 199 9.19 -17.45 22.21
CA LEU A 199 10.06 -16.64 23.08
C LEU A 199 11.34 -17.39 23.51
N THR A 200 11.36 -18.71 23.43
CA THR A 200 12.53 -19.55 23.70
C THR A 200 13.41 -19.66 22.46
N GLU A 201 12.81 -19.92 21.30
CA GLU A 201 13.51 -20.21 20.04
C GLU A 201 14.08 -18.95 19.37
N VAL A 202 13.37 -17.82 19.47
CA VAL A 202 13.83 -16.50 18.97
C VAL A 202 15.12 -16.06 19.66
N ASN A 203 15.34 -16.46 20.92
CA ASN A 203 16.57 -16.19 21.67
C ASN A 203 17.63 -17.30 21.56
N GLN A 204 17.30 -18.49 21.04
CA GLN A 204 18.26 -19.60 20.87
C GLN A 204 19.13 -19.50 19.61
N LYS A 205 18.84 -18.59 18.67
CA LYS A 205 19.80 -18.29 17.60
C LYS A 205 21.05 -17.69 18.25
N PRO A 206 22.25 -18.32 18.12
CA PRO A 206 23.42 -17.85 18.82
C PRO A 206 23.69 -16.40 18.46
N SER A 207 23.61 -15.54 19.46
CA SER A 207 24.28 -14.25 19.48
C SER A 207 25.79 -14.48 19.43
N ALA A 208 26.31 -14.78 18.24
CA ALA A 208 27.67 -14.42 17.85
C ALA A 208 27.76 -12.89 17.67
N MET A 209 27.30 -12.13 18.68
CA MET A 209 27.43 -10.67 18.79
C MET A 209 26.88 -10.18 20.14
N SER A 210 27.36 -10.75 21.25
CA SER A 210 27.38 -10.01 22.52
C SER A 210 28.74 -9.34 22.66
N ASN A 211 28.89 -8.20 22.01
CA ASN A 211 29.82 -7.16 22.42
C ASN A 211 29.01 -5.86 22.43
N GLY A 212 28.99 -5.22 23.59
CA GLY A 212 28.27 -4.00 23.99
C GLY A 212 27.47 -3.27 22.91
N HIS A 213 26.20 -3.00 23.23
CA HIS A 213 25.31 -2.04 22.58
C HIS A 213 26.02 -0.72 22.22
N LYS A 214 26.68 -0.70 21.06
CA LYS A 214 26.70 0.45 20.18
C LYS A 214 25.51 0.26 19.28
N LEU A 215 24.58 1.20 19.33
CA LEU A 215 23.54 1.40 18.35
C LEU A 215 24.18 1.27 16.95
N HIS A 216 24.04 0.10 16.33
CA HIS A 216 24.63 -0.16 15.03
C HIS A 216 23.85 0.68 14.03
N GLY A 217 24.39 1.86 13.71
CA GLY A 217 24.12 2.50 12.44
C GLY A 217 24.34 1.49 11.31
N PRO A 218 23.64 1.63 10.17
CA PRO A 218 23.76 0.70 9.06
C PRO A 218 25.25 0.50 8.72
N LYS A 219 25.74 -0.75 8.74
CA LYS A 219 27.11 -1.07 8.32
C LYS A 219 27.32 -0.47 6.93
N PRO A 220 28.42 0.29 6.70
CA PRO A 220 28.67 0.88 5.39
C PRO A 220 28.79 -0.25 4.35
N LEU A 221 28.10 -0.08 3.21
CA LEU A 221 28.16 -0.99 2.07
C LEU A 221 29.63 -1.19 1.66
N LYS A 222 30.15 -2.41 1.78
CA LYS A 222 31.52 -2.72 1.38
C LYS A 222 31.53 -3.17 -0.08
N LEU A 223 32.44 -2.61 -0.89
CA LEU A 223 32.55 -2.92 -2.32
C LEU A 223 32.69 -4.43 -2.61
N HIS A 224 33.37 -5.17 -1.72
CA HIS A 224 33.54 -6.63 -1.83
C HIS A 224 32.21 -7.40 -1.80
N GLU A 225 31.13 -6.85 -1.23
CA GLU A 225 29.82 -7.51 -1.23
C GLU A 225 29.19 -7.56 -2.63
N PHE A 226 29.57 -6.66 -3.54
CA PHE A 226 29.11 -6.64 -4.93
C PHE A 226 29.86 -7.62 -5.85
N LEU A 227 31.09 -8.02 -5.47
CA LEU A 227 31.94 -8.91 -6.29
C LEU A 227 31.57 -10.40 -6.14
N ASN A 228 30.78 -10.77 -5.12
CA ASN A 228 30.33 -12.15 -4.92
C ASN A 228 29.13 -12.45 -5.83
N VAL A 229 29.43 -12.85 -7.07
CA VAL A 229 28.44 -13.16 -8.11
C VAL A 229 27.47 -14.25 -7.63
N GLY A 230 26.16 -13.97 -7.70
CA GLY A 230 25.09 -14.93 -7.45
C GLY A 230 24.82 -15.27 -5.97
N LYS A 231 25.64 -14.77 -5.03
CA LYS A 231 25.45 -15.03 -3.60
C LYS A 231 24.12 -14.50 -3.08
N GLY A 232 23.72 -13.29 -3.46
CA GLY A 232 22.45 -12.69 -3.03
C GLY A 232 21.22 -13.49 -3.45
N ILE A 233 21.23 -14.05 -4.67
CA ILE A 233 20.14 -14.90 -5.16
C ILE A 233 20.09 -16.22 -4.36
N SER A 234 21.26 -16.84 -4.14
CA SER A 234 21.35 -18.07 -3.34
C SER A 234 20.84 -17.85 -1.92
N ASP A 235 21.21 -16.74 -1.29
CA ASP A 235 20.77 -16.38 0.06
C ASP A 235 19.25 -16.09 0.09
N ASP A 236 18.70 -15.45 -0.95
CA ASP A 236 17.25 -15.19 -1.08
C ASP A 236 16.46 -16.51 -1.23
N ILE A 237 16.94 -17.43 -2.07
CA ILE A 237 16.33 -18.76 -2.28
C ILE A 237 16.41 -19.58 -0.99
N ALA A 238 17.58 -19.65 -0.35
CA ALA A 238 17.78 -20.42 0.88
C ALA A 238 16.85 -19.95 2.02
N ARG A 239 16.53 -18.65 2.10
CA ARG A 239 15.60 -18.11 3.09
C ARG A 239 14.13 -18.40 2.75
N ARG A 240 13.73 -18.30 1.48
CA ARG A 240 12.31 -18.36 1.08
C ARG A 240 11.83 -19.75 0.68
N PHE A 241 12.70 -20.60 0.15
CA PHE A 241 12.33 -21.94 -0.34
C PHE A 241 11.64 -22.82 0.72
N PRO A 242 12.08 -22.87 2.00
CA PRO A 242 11.43 -23.71 3.02
C PRO A 242 9.98 -23.29 3.34
N VAL A 243 9.68 -21.99 3.26
CA VAL A 243 8.36 -21.42 3.58
C VAL A 243 7.46 -21.30 2.35
N TYR A 244 7.96 -21.64 1.16
CA TYR A 244 7.27 -21.43 -0.11
C TYR A 244 5.96 -22.22 -0.23
N ALA A 245 5.94 -23.48 0.23
CA ALA A 245 4.73 -24.31 0.19
C ALA A 245 3.62 -23.77 1.11
N LEU A 246 4.00 -23.12 2.21
CA LEU A 246 3.04 -22.53 3.16
C LEU A 246 2.26 -21.36 2.54
N ASP A 247 2.80 -20.67 1.54
CA ASP A 247 2.12 -19.56 0.86
C ASP A 247 0.84 -19.99 0.11
N PHE A 248 0.72 -21.27 -0.25
CA PHE A 248 -0.48 -21.84 -0.89
C PHE A 248 -1.49 -22.34 0.14
N THR A 249 -1.02 -22.85 1.29
CA THR A 249 -1.89 -23.39 2.34
C THR A 249 -2.44 -22.32 3.28
N ASP A 250 -1.67 -21.27 3.55
CA ASP A 250 -2.03 -20.20 4.51
C ASP A 250 -3.26 -19.38 4.07
N GLY A 251 -3.55 -19.35 2.77
CA GLY A 251 -4.74 -18.70 2.22
C GLY A 251 -6.01 -19.55 2.28
N VAL A 252 -5.91 -20.87 2.44
CA VAL A 252 -7.05 -21.81 2.32
C VAL A 252 -7.40 -22.44 3.67
N ILE A 253 -6.40 -22.78 4.50
CA ILE A 253 -6.57 -23.53 5.76
C ILE A 253 -6.84 -22.56 6.94
N GLY A 254 -7.76 -21.61 6.74
CA GLY A 254 -8.11 -20.58 7.73
C GLY A 254 -9.56 -20.69 8.23
N ASN A 255 -9.80 -20.22 9.46
CA ASN A 255 -11.11 -20.08 10.08
C ASN A 255 -12.11 -19.39 9.11
N ASN A 256 -13.39 -19.80 9.05
CA ASN A 256 -14.37 -19.37 8.01
C ASN A 256 -14.48 -17.83 7.76
N LYS A 257 -14.15 -17.00 8.75
CA LYS A 257 -14.10 -15.53 8.60
C LYS A 257 -12.95 -15.04 7.70
N ALA A 258 -11.83 -15.77 7.65
CA ALA A 258 -10.67 -15.43 6.83
C ALA A 258 -10.95 -15.61 5.33
N ILE A 259 -11.76 -16.62 4.97
CA ILE A 259 -12.12 -16.92 3.58
C ILE A 259 -12.85 -15.74 2.92
N GLY A 260 -13.81 -15.11 3.63
CA GLY A 260 -14.52 -13.93 3.13
C GLY A 260 -13.60 -12.74 2.84
N LYS A 261 -12.59 -12.53 3.70
CA LYS A 261 -11.57 -11.49 3.48
C LYS A 261 -10.73 -11.81 2.24
N TYR A 262 -10.26 -13.04 2.07
CA TYR A 262 -9.47 -13.43 0.89
C TYR A 262 -10.25 -13.30 -0.42
N ILE A 263 -11.52 -13.72 -0.45
CA ILE A 263 -12.38 -13.55 -1.63
C ILE A 263 -12.57 -12.07 -1.96
N THR A 264 -12.81 -11.23 -0.94
CA THR A 264 -12.94 -9.79 -1.13
C THR A 264 -11.64 -9.18 -1.65
N THR A 265 -10.48 -9.59 -1.11
CA THR A 265 -9.17 -9.18 -1.61
C THR A 265 -8.91 -9.66 -3.04
N MET A 266 -9.31 -10.87 -3.43
CA MET A 266 -9.18 -11.39 -4.79
C MET A 266 -9.97 -10.54 -5.80
N ILE A 267 -11.22 -10.21 -5.46
CA ILE A 267 -12.09 -9.38 -6.31
C ILE A 267 -11.55 -7.96 -6.38
N PHE A 268 -11.14 -7.38 -5.25
CA PHE A 268 -10.50 -6.08 -5.19
C PHE A 268 -9.26 -6.04 -6.10
N LEU A 269 -8.36 -7.01 -5.94
CA LEU A 269 -7.11 -7.07 -6.68
C LEU A 269 -7.35 -7.29 -8.18
N TYR A 270 -8.35 -8.09 -8.55
CA TYR A 270 -8.77 -8.27 -9.94
C TYR A 270 -9.12 -6.93 -10.61
N PHE A 271 -10.01 -6.13 -10.00
CA PHE A 271 -10.36 -4.82 -10.55
C PHE A 271 -9.23 -3.81 -10.46
N ALA A 272 -8.45 -3.84 -9.38
CA ALA A 272 -7.29 -2.99 -9.20
C ALA A 272 -6.20 -3.24 -10.25
N CYS A 273 -6.09 -4.46 -10.79
CA CYS A 273 -5.17 -4.76 -11.89
C CYS A 273 -5.81 -4.50 -13.27
N LEU A 274 -7.06 -4.93 -13.47
CA LEU A 274 -7.73 -4.83 -14.76
C LEU A 274 -7.94 -3.37 -15.22
N LEU A 275 -8.42 -2.51 -14.32
CA LEU A 275 -8.81 -1.14 -14.67
C LEU A 275 -7.62 -0.30 -15.14
N PRO A 276 -6.47 -0.27 -14.44
CA PRO A 276 -5.29 0.41 -14.96
C PRO A 276 -4.71 -0.26 -16.21
N SER A 277 -4.78 -1.60 -16.35
CA SER A 277 -4.37 -2.26 -17.60
C SER A 277 -5.17 -1.79 -18.80
N ILE A 278 -6.49 -1.58 -18.65
CA ILE A 278 -7.33 -0.99 -19.71
C ILE A 278 -6.95 0.47 -19.96
N ALA A 279 -6.76 1.25 -18.91
CA ALA A 279 -6.41 2.67 -19.02
C ALA A 279 -5.05 2.89 -19.70
N PHE A 280 -4.02 2.16 -19.28
CA PHE A 280 -2.69 2.22 -19.90
C PHE A 280 -2.66 1.57 -21.28
N GLY A 281 -3.43 0.51 -21.51
CA GLY A 281 -3.59 -0.07 -22.84
C GLY A 281 -4.20 0.92 -23.81
N SER A 282 -5.23 1.67 -23.39
CA SER A 282 -5.83 2.72 -24.22
C SER A 282 -4.89 3.90 -24.44
N LEU A 283 -4.03 4.23 -23.47
CA LEU A 283 -3.03 5.28 -23.61
C LEU A 283 -1.91 4.85 -24.56
N ASN A 284 -1.46 3.60 -24.46
CA ASN A 284 -0.44 3.03 -25.33
C ASN A 284 -0.93 2.85 -26.77
N ASP A 285 -2.21 2.52 -26.97
CA ASP A 285 -2.85 2.47 -28.29
C ASP A 285 -2.73 3.82 -29.00
N GLU A 286 -3.05 4.90 -28.29
CA GLU A 286 -2.94 6.27 -28.82
C GLU A 286 -1.48 6.70 -29.06
N ASN A 287 -0.57 6.33 -28.16
CA ASN A 287 0.85 6.68 -28.27
C ASN A 287 1.56 5.90 -29.39
N THR A 288 1.14 4.66 -29.65
CA THR A 288 1.81 3.75 -30.60
C THR A 288 1.08 3.57 -31.92
N ARG A 289 0.00 4.34 -32.14
CA ARG A 289 -0.87 4.24 -33.34
C ARG A 289 -1.42 2.82 -33.55
N GLY A 290 -1.81 2.15 -32.46
CA GLY A 290 -2.38 0.81 -32.47
C GLY A 290 -1.38 -0.35 -32.49
N ALA A 291 -0.08 -0.11 -32.33
CA ALA A 291 0.90 -1.20 -32.24
C ALA A 291 0.80 -1.99 -30.92
N ILE A 292 0.55 -1.28 -29.81
CA ILE A 292 0.29 -1.85 -28.48
C ILE A 292 -1.13 -1.44 -28.08
N ASP A 293 -2.06 -2.38 -28.15
CA ASP A 293 -3.48 -2.16 -27.83
C ASP A 293 -3.85 -2.65 -26.43
N VAL A 294 -5.11 -2.44 -26.05
CA VAL A 294 -5.66 -2.90 -24.76
C VAL A 294 -5.59 -4.42 -24.63
N GLN A 295 -5.79 -5.15 -25.74
CA GLN A 295 -5.76 -6.60 -25.75
C GLN A 295 -4.36 -7.14 -25.41
N LYS A 296 -3.31 -6.65 -26.06
CA LYS A 296 -1.92 -6.99 -25.73
C LYS A 296 -1.55 -6.61 -24.30
N THR A 297 -2.11 -5.51 -23.79
CA THR A 297 -1.87 -5.08 -22.40
C THR A 297 -2.48 -6.02 -21.38
N ILE A 298 -3.71 -6.49 -21.60
CA ILE A 298 -4.35 -7.49 -20.71
C ILE A 298 -3.63 -8.84 -20.81
N VAL A 299 -3.22 -9.28 -22.01
CA VAL A 299 -2.44 -10.52 -22.19
C VAL A 299 -1.10 -10.42 -21.46
N GLY A 300 -0.35 -9.33 -21.66
CA GLY A 300 0.93 -9.10 -20.99
C GLY A 300 0.80 -9.08 -19.47
N GLN A 301 -0.23 -8.39 -18.96
CA GLN A 301 -0.58 -8.38 -17.55
C GLN A 301 -0.91 -9.76 -17.01
N GLY A 302 -1.80 -10.50 -17.68
CA GLY A 302 -2.24 -11.83 -17.24
C GLY A 302 -1.09 -12.82 -17.18
N ILE A 303 -0.29 -12.92 -18.25
CA ILE A 303 0.84 -13.85 -18.33
C ILE A 303 1.92 -13.48 -17.32
N GLY A 304 2.38 -12.22 -17.34
CA GLY A 304 3.50 -11.83 -16.50
C GLY A 304 3.11 -11.76 -15.01
N GLY A 305 1.87 -11.36 -14.70
CA GLY A 305 1.32 -11.45 -13.35
C GLY A 305 1.18 -12.88 -12.84
N LEU A 306 0.74 -13.83 -13.68
CA LEU A 306 0.64 -15.25 -13.32
C LEU A 306 2.02 -15.87 -13.08
N LEU A 307 2.98 -15.63 -13.97
CA LEU A 307 4.36 -16.10 -13.82
C LEU A 307 5.01 -15.53 -12.55
N TYR A 308 4.78 -14.25 -12.25
CA TYR A 308 5.30 -13.64 -11.04
C TYR A 308 4.61 -14.18 -9.77
N ALA A 309 3.29 -14.32 -9.76
CA ALA A 309 2.56 -14.88 -8.62
C ALA A 309 2.98 -16.33 -8.31
N LEU A 310 3.32 -17.10 -9.35
CA LEU A 310 3.86 -18.45 -9.19
C LEU A 310 5.28 -18.39 -8.64
N PHE A 311 6.23 -17.78 -9.33
CA PHE A 311 7.66 -17.96 -9.07
C PHE A 311 8.34 -16.86 -8.22
N SER A 312 7.63 -15.82 -7.77
CA SER A 312 8.24 -14.74 -6.99
C SER A 312 8.65 -15.19 -5.59
N GLY A 313 9.63 -14.50 -5.02
CA GLY A 313 9.96 -14.58 -3.61
C GLY A 313 9.02 -13.75 -2.75
N GLN A 314 8.59 -12.57 -3.21
CA GLN A 314 7.57 -11.74 -2.54
C GLN A 314 6.25 -11.68 -3.34
N PRO A 315 5.29 -12.60 -3.10
CA PRO A 315 4.07 -12.70 -3.91
C PRO A 315 3.03 -11.60 -3.65
N LEU A 316 3.23 -10.77 -2.61
CA LEU A 316 2.37 -9.63 -2.32
C LEU A 316 2.62 -8.46 -3.29
N VAL A 317 3.75 -8.44 -3.98
CA VAL A 317 4.07 -7.43 -4.99
C VAL A 317 3.23 -7.68 -6.25
N VAL A 318 2.57 -6.64 -6.74
CA VAL A 318 1.70 -6.69 -7.92
C VAL A 318 2.45 -6.07 -9.10
N LEU A 319 2.65 -6.84 -10.16
CA LEU A 319 3.24 -6.33 -11.40
C LEU A 319 2.17 -5.68 -12.27
N LEU A 320 2.43 -4.48 -12.80
CA LEU A 320 1.55 -3.77 -13.73
C LEU A 320 2.37 -2.92 -14.71
N THR A 321 1.79 -2.57 -15.86
CA THR A 321 2.32 -1.48 -16.71
C THR A 321 2.06 -0.16 -16.01
N THR A 322 3.07 0.72 -15.91
CA THR A 322 2.98 2.01 -15.20
C THR A 322 3.00 3.22 -16.15
N ALA A 323 2.66 4.40 -15.63
CA ALA A 323 2.68 5.65 -16.40
C ALA A 323 4.07 6.01 -16.94
N PRO A 324 5.17 5.92 -16.14
CA PRO A 324 6.51 6.19 -16.68
C PRO A 324 6.90 5.26 -17.82
N LEU A 325 6.45 4.01 -17.76
CA LEU A 325 6.65 3.06 -18.84
C LEU A 325 5.84 3.42 -20.10
N ALA A 326 4.57 3.83 -19.97
CA ALA A 326 3.77 4.31 -21.09
C ALA A 326 4.39 5.55 -21.78
N LEU A 327 4.97 6.46 -20.99
CA LEU A 327 5.74 7.59 -21.52
C LEU A 327 6.99 7.11 -22.27
N TYR A 328 7.70 6.13 -21.73
CA TYR A 328 8.89 5.56 -22.36
C TYR A 328 8.55 4.95 -23.74
N ILE A 329 7.46 4.18 -23.81
CA ILE A 329 6.94 3.58 -25.06
C ILE A 329 6.62 4.65 -26.11
N ASN A 330 5.98 5.75 -25.70
CA ASN A 330 5.68 6.87 -26.60
C ASN A 330 6.95 7.48 -27.20
N VAL A 331 8.00 7.66 -26.39
CA VAL A 331 9.27 8.19 -26.88
C VAL A 331 9.97 7.19 -27.82
N ILE A 332 9.94 5.88 -27.52
CA ILE A 332 10.45 4.84 -28.44
C ILE A 332 9.74 4.97 -29.79
N ARG A 333 8.41 5.14 -29.79
CA ARG A 333 7.65 5.30 -31.04
C ARG A 333 8.08 6.56 -31.81
N GLY A 334 8.30 7.68 -31.12
CA GLY A 334 8.83 8.90 -31.73
C GLY A 334 10.19 8.69 -32.38
N ILE A 335 11.12 8.01 -31.70
CA ILE A 335 12.44 7.67 -32.26
C ILE A 335 12.30 6.76 -33.49
N CYS A 336 11.41 5.76 -33.45
CA CYS A 336 11.16 4.92 -34.61
C CYS A 336 10.63 5.70 -35.81
N ASP A 337 9.76 6.69 -35.58
CA ASP A 337 9.22 7.56 -36.62
C ASP A 337 10.33 8.47 -37.21
N ASP A 338 11.18 9.06 -36.36
CA ASP A 338 12.25 9.97 -36.79
C ASP A 338 13.37 9.26 -37.59
N TYR A 339 13.69 8.01 -37.22
CA TYR A 339 14.76 7.22 -37.83
C TYR A 339 14.25 6.14 -38.81
N ASN A 340 12.95 6.09 -39.09
CA ASN A 340 12.29 5.06 -39.93
C ASN A 340 12.64 3.62 -39.54
N LEU A 341 12.63 3.31 -38.24
CA LEU A 341 12.90 1.98 -37.70
C LEU A 341 11.60 1.18 -37.52
N ASP A 342 11.66 -0.14 -37.70
CA ASP A 342 10.55 -1.00 -37.31
C ASP A 342 10.37 -0.94 -35.78
N PHE A 343 9.19 -0.51 -35.35
CA PHE A 343 8.87 -0.34 -33.95
C PHE A 343 8.89 -1.65 -33.19
N SER A 344 8.35 -2.73 -33.77
CA SER A 344 8.22 -4.02 -33.07
C SER A 344 9.59 -4.62 -32.77
N ALA A 345 10.49 -4.60 -33.76
CA ALA A 345 11.84 -5.12 -33.59
C ALA A 345 12.75 -4.20 -32.75
N PHE A 346 12.63 -2.87 -32.86
CA PHE A 346 13.38 -1.94 -31.99
C PHE A 346 12.93 -2.05 -30.53
N TYR A 347 11.62 -2.13 -30.30
CA TYR A 347 11.03 -2.36 -28.99
C TYR A 347 11.54 -3.67 -28.37
N ALA A 348 11.54 -4.78 -29.13
CA ALA A 348 12.06 -6.05 -28.66
C ALA A 348 13.54 -5.96 -28.22
N TRP A 349 14.41 -5.33 -29.02
CA TRP A 349 15.83 -5.16 -28.68
C TRP A 349 16.05 -4.31 -27.42
N ILE A 350 15.30 -3.22 -27.25
CA ILE A 350 15.36 -2.41 -26.02
C ILE A 350 15.00 -3.26 -24.80
N GLY A 351 13.95 -4.06 -24.91
CA GLY A 351 13.50 -4.97 -23.85
C GLY A 351 14.52 -6.08 -23.53
N LEU A 352 15.17 -6.65 -24.55
CA LEU A 352 16.24 -7.64 -24.36
C LEU A 352 17.47 -7.05 -23.66
N TRP A 353 17.90 -5.84 -24.04
CA TRP A 353 18.99 -5.14 -23.36
C TRP A 353 18.62 -4.78 -21.92
N ASN A 354 17.40 -4.32 -21.70
CA ASN A 354 16.86 -4.06 -20.36
C ASN A 354 16.96 -5.31 -19.48
N SER A 355 16.44 -6.45 -19.96
CA SER A 355 16.52 -7.72 -19.23
C SER A 355 17.96 -8.15 -18.96
N PHE A 356 18.87 -7.97 -19.93
CA PHE A 356 20.29 -8.26 -19.75
C PHE A 356 20.89 -7.46 -18.58
N PHE A 357 20.64 -6.15 -18.51
CA PHE A 357 21.12 -5.32 -17.40
C PHE A 357 20.46 -5.69 -16.06
N LEU A 358 19.18 -6.04 -16.03
CA LEU A 358 18.50 -6.48 -14.81
C LEU A 358 19.07 -7.81 -14.27
N VAL A 359 19.38 -8.76 -15.15
CA VAL A 359 20.09 -10.00 -14.78
C VAL A 359 21.45 -9.67 -14.17
N MET A 360 22.21 -8.76 -14.79
CA MET A 360 23.48 -8.28 -14.23
C MET A 360 23.29 -7.65 -12.85
N TYR A 361 22.27 -6.80 -12.66
CA TYR A 361 21.99 -6.19 -11.36
C TYR A 361 21.68 -7.23 -10.28
N SER A 362 20.93 -8.26 -10.62
CA SER A 362 20.64 -9.38 -9.71
C SER A 362 21.87 -10.20 -9.37
N LEU A 363 22.78 -10.43 -10.31
CA LEU A 363 23.98 -11.24 -10.12
C LEU A 363 25.05 -10.55 -9.26
N PHE A 364 25.25 -9.24 -9.46
CA PHE A 364 26.26 -8.44 -8.74
C PHE A 364 25.75 -7.80 -7.45
N ASN A 365 24.66 -8.33 -6.87
CA ASN A 365 24.05 -7.85 -5.62
C ASN A 365 23.74 -6.34 -5.62
N PHE A 366 23.41 -5.75 -6.77
CA PHE A 366 23.07 -4.33 -6.84
C PHE A 366 21.81 -3.98 -6.05
N SER A 367 20.93 -4.96 -5.77
CA SER A 367 19.74 -4.73 -4.93
C SER A 367 20.08 -4.22 -3.51
N LEU A 368 21.33 -4.39 -3.05
CA LEU A 368 21.83 -3.77 -1.83
C LEU A 368 21.76 -2.23 -1.86
N LEU A 369 21.72 -1.63 -3.05
CA LEU A 369 21.50 -0.19 -3.25
C LEU A 369 20.14 0.26 -2.68
N MET A 370 19.18 -0.66 -2.49
CA MET A 370 17.94 -0.41 -1.77
C MET A 370 18.19 0.23 -0.40
N LYS A 371 19.25 -0.16 0.32
CA LYS A 371 19.56 0.42 1.65
C LYS A 371 19.78 1.94 1.60
N LEU A 372 20.08 2.51 0.43
CA LEU A 372 20.22 3.94 0.21
C LEU A 372 18.88 4.64 -0.05
N PHE A 373 17.87 3.93 -0.54
CA PHE A 373 16.51 4.45 -0.65
C PHE A 373 15.93 4.51 0.75
N LYS A 374 15.56 5.73 1.17
CA LYS A 374 14.94 6.01 2.46
C LYS A 374 13.51 6.46 2.19
N ARG A 375 12.64 6.34 3.20
CA ARG A 375 11.24 6.79 3.19
C ARG A 375 11.01 8.11 2.46
N SER A 376 11.84 9.12 2.72
CA SER A 376 11.63 10.44 2.11
C SER A 376 11.90 10.51 0.59
N THR A 377 12.65 9.56 0.01
CA THR A 377 12.81 9.41 -1.44
C THR A 377 11.56 8.73 -2.02
N GLU A 378 11.02 7.74 -1.32
CA GLU A 378 9.77 7.05 -1.69
C GLU A 378 8.59 8.06 -1.73
N GLU A 379 8.52 8.97 -0.76
CA GLU A 379 7.52 10.05 -0.69
C GLU A 379 7.57 11.00 -1.91
N ILE A 380 8.78 11.37 -2.37
CA ILE A 380 8.98 12.24 -3.54
C ILE A 380 8.49 11.53 -4.80
N ILE A 381 8.82 10.24 -4.96
CA ILE A 381 8.41 9.44 -6.11
C ILE A 381 6.90 9.26 -6.14
N ALA A 382 6.30 8.94 -4.99
CA ALA A 382 4.85 8.79 -4.88
C ALA A 382 4.12 10.07 -5.30
N LEU A 383 4.60 11.25 -4.87
CA LEU A 383 4.03 12.54 -5.29
C LEU A 383 4.28 12.83 -6.76
N PHE A 384 5.46 12.52 -7.30
CA PHE A 384 5.75 12.69 -8.73
C PHE A 384 4.81 11.86 -9.61
N ILE A 385 4.60 10.58 -9.26
CA ILE A 385 3.66 9.70 -9.95
C ILE A 385 2.24 10.26 -9.84
N SER A 386 1.83 10.74 -8.66
CA SER A 386 0.51 11.35 -8.44
C SER A 386 0.30 12.59 -9.33
N ILE A 387 1.28 13.50 -9.40
CA ILE A 387 1.19 14.70 -10.25
C ILE A 387 1.12 14.30 -11.74
N THR A 388 1.91 13.30 -12.15
CA THR A 388 1.90 12.79 -13.53
C THR A 388 0.52 12.26 -13.92
N PHE A 389 -0.13 11.48 -13.05
CA PHE A 389 -1.49 10.99 -13.29
C PHE A 389 -2.53 12.10 -13.42
N VAL A 390 -2.46 13.11 -12.56
CA VAL A 390 -3.33 14.29 -12.64
C VAL A 390 -3.17 14.99 -13.99
N LEU A 391 -1.92 15.22 -14.41
CA LEU A 391 -1.64 15.88 -15.69
C LEU A 391 -2.10 15.06 -16.90
N ASP A 392 -1.93 13.75 -16.89
CA ASP A 392 -2.35 12.91 -18.01
C ASP A 392 -3.88 12.80 -18.11
N ALA A 393 -4.59 12.76 -16.98
CA ALA A 393 -6.05 12.88 -16.96
C ALA A 393 -6.51 14.22 -17.56
N PHE A 394 -5.89 15.34 -17.15
CA PHE A 394 -6.23 16.66 -17.69
C PHE A 394 -5.85 16.83 -19.16
N LYS A 395 -4.71 16.29 -19.61
CA LYS A 395 -4.36 16.29 -21.05
C LYS A 395 -5.38 15.50 -21.85
N GLY A 396 -5.84 14.36 -21.33
CA GLY A 396 -6.89 13.54 -21.93
C GLY A 396 -8.18 14.33 -22.14
N ILE A 397 -8.70 14.97 -21.08
CA ILE A 397 -9.94 15.77 -21.19
C ILE A 397 -9.76 17.00 -22.10
N ILE A 398 -8.62 17.69 -22.05
CA ILE A 398 -8.33 18.82 -22.94
C ILE A 398 -8.33 18.36 -24.41
N LYS A 399 -7.78 17.18 -24.72
CA LYS A 399 -7.81 16.60 -26.07
C LYS A 399 -9.24 16.32 -26.53
N VAL A 400 -10.10 15.82 -25.63
CA VAL A 400 -11.53 15.61 -25.90
C VAL A 400 -12.23 16.95 -26.18
N PHE A 401 -12.01 17.98 -25.36
CA PHE A 401 -12.60 19.31 -25.59
C PHE A 401 -12.10 19.95 -26.88
N LYS A 402 -10.81 19.84 -27.20
CA LYS A 402 -10.27 20.34 -28.49
C LYS A 402 -10.92 19.63 -29.68
N LYS A 403 -11.15 18.33 -29.59
CA LYS A 403 -11.75 17.52 -30.66
C LYS A 403 -13.25 17.78 -30.84
N TYR A 404 -14.01 17.84 -29.76
CA TYR A 404 -15.48 17.82 -29.81
C TYR A 404 -16.13 19.18 -29.52
N TYR A 405 -15.47 20.08 -28.77
CA TYR A 405 -16.03 21.39 -28.42
C TYR A 405 -15.55 22.52 -29.35
N TYR A 406 -14.25 22.55 -29.68
CA TYR A 406 -13.65 23.64 -30.46
C TYR A 406 -13.68 23.42 -31.98
N HIS A 407 -13.65 22.17 -32.45
CA HIS A 407 -13.62 21.87 -33.90
C HIS A 407 -14.95 22.15 -34.62
N GLY A 408 -16.04 22.38 -33.88
CA GLY A 408 -17.34 22.77 -34.45
C GLY A 408 -17.42 24.21 -34.99
N ARG A 409 -16.32 24.99 -34.94
CA ARG A 409 -16.30 26.41 -35.39
C ARG A 409 -15.48 26.66 -36.66
N THR A 410 -14.78 25.64 -37.19
CA THR A 410 -13.87 25.79 -38.35
C THR A 410 -14.45 25.26 -39.67
N GLY A 411 -15.74 24.92 -39.73
CA GLY A 411 -16.43 24.55 -40.97
C GLY A 411 -16.77 25.72 -41.88
N ASP A 412 -17.01 26.91 -41.33
CA ASP A 412 -17.48 28.07 -42.10
C ASP A 412 -16.36 28.81 -42.84
N SER A 413 -15.10 28.62 -42.45
CA SER A 413 -13.95 29.30 -43.07
C SER A 413 -13.45 28.66 -44.37
N TYR A 414 -13.87 27.42 -44.68
CA TYR A 414 -13.46 26.74 -45.92
C TYR A 414 -14.44 26.97 -47.08
N LEU A 415 -15.70 27.34 -46.81
CA LEU A 415 -16.65 27.73 -47.85
C LEU A 415 -16.44 29.17 -48.35
N GLU A 416 -15.78 30.03 -47.56
CA GLU A 416 -15.40 31.37 -48.02
C GLU A 416 -14.12 31.37 -48.86
N LYS A 417 -13.18 30.46 -48.59
CA LYS A 417 -11.90 30.37 -49.31
C LYS A 417 -12.00 29.63 -50.66
N ALA A 418 -13.01 28.77 -50.83
CA ALA A 418 -13.31 28.13 -52.12
C ALA A 418 -14.03 29.07 -53.12
N ARG A 419 -14.53 30.23 -52.67
CA ARG A 419 -15.17 31.22 -53.55
C ARG A 419 -14.19 32.24 -54.15
N THR A 420 -12.97 32.32 -53.62
CA THR A 420 -11.94 33.26 -54.10
C THR A 420 -10.94 32.66 -55.10
N ASP A 421 -10.89 31.34 -55.26
CA ASP A 421 -9.88 30.66 -56.11
C ASP A 421 -10.42 30.16 -57.46
N ALA A 422 -11.64 30.55 -57.85
CA ALA A 422 -12.25 30.20 -59.14
C ALA A 422 -12.48 31.43 -60.04
N ILE A 423 -11.43 32.20 -60.32
CA ILE A 423 -11.38 33.08 -61.51
C ILE A 423 -9.96 32.97 -62.10
N PRO A 424 -9.75 32.28 -63.24
CA PRO A 424 -8.51 32.40 -63.99
C PRO A 424 -8.44 33.76 -64.69
N SER A 425 -7.26 34.34 -64.66
CA SER A 425 -6.86 35.58 -65.34
C SER A 425 -7.19 35.60 -66.83
N LEU A 426 -7.95 36.60 -67.28
CA LEU A 426 -7.90 37.10 -68.66
C LEU A 426 -7.80 38.63 -68.64
N GLY A 427 -6.78 39.15 -69.32
CA GLY A 427 -6.46 40.57 -69.38
C GLY A 427 -7.50 41.41 -70.16
N ILE A 428 -7.85 42.54 -69.56
CA ILE A 428 -8.11 43.88 -70.12
C ILE A 428 -8.66 43.95 -71.57
N ASN A 429 -9.93 44.36 -71.71
CA ASN A 429 -10.30 45.57 -72.46
C ASN A 429 -11.73 46.05 -72.17
N THR A 430 -11.89 47.36 -72.32
CA THR A 430 -13.02 48.23 -72.00
C THR A 430 -14.26 48.04 -72.89
N THR A 431 -15.39 48.59 -72.40
CA THR A 431 -16.62 49.04 -73.10
C THR A 431 -17.90 48.16 -73.04
N PHE A 432 -18.96 48.81 -72.54
CA PHE A 432 -20.36 48.77 -73.00
C PHE A 432 -21.37 47.69 -72.51
N LEU A 433 -22.47 48.23 -71.95
CA LEU A 433 -23.90 47.87 -72.07
C LEU A 433 -24.53 46.67 -71.32
N MET A 434 -25.36 47.04 -70.32
CA MET A 434 -26.84 46.96 -70.30
C MET A 434 -27.57 45.64 -70.71
N ASN A 435 -28.40 45.18 -69.75
CA ASN A 435 -29.79 44.70 -69.86
C ASN A 435 -30.13 43.21 -69.61
N SER A 436 -31.09 43.05 -68.68
CA SER A 436 -32.27 42.16 -68.69
C SER A 436 -32.15 40.62 -68.82
N SER A 437 -32.54 39.96 -67.72
CA SER A 437 -33.72 39.09 -67.59
C SER A 437 -33.62 37.56 -67.74
N VAL A 438 -34.36 36.89 -66.83
CA VAL A 438 -34.98 35.55 -66.90
C VAL A 438 -34.01 34.36 -66.86
N SER A 439 -33.98 33.57 -65.78
CA SER A 439 -34.90 32.42 -65.65
C SER A 439 -35.11 32.00 -64.19
N ARG A 440 -36.39 31.98 -63.78
CA ARG A 440 -36.90 31.33 -62.57
C ARG A 440 -37.09 29.82 -62.82
N SER A 441 -36.75 29.01 -61.83
CA SER A 441 -37.48 27.78 -61.45
C SER A 441 -37.20 27.55 -59.97
N ILE A 442 -37.91 28.20 -59.04
CA ILE A 442 -39.10 27.66 -58.34
C ILE A 442 -39.18 26.13 -58.36
N SER A 443 -38.71 25.51 -57.28
CA SER A 443 -39.51 24.54 -56.53
C SER A 443 -39.36 24.86 -55.04
N LEU A 444 -40.47 25.29 -54.45
CA LEU A 444 -40.67 25.60 -53.04
C LEU A 444 -41.57 24.49 -52.47
N GLU A 445 -41.47 24.30 -51.14
CA GLU A 445 -42.22 23.42 -50.23
C GLU A 445 -41.59 22.04 -50.01
N ASN A 446 -41.23 21.62 -48.79
CA ASN A 446 -41.84 21.93 -47.50
C ASN A 446 -40.82 22.08 -46.36
N GLN A 447 -41.13 23.05 -45.50
CA GLN A 447 -40.51 23.28 -44.20
C GLN A 447 -40.82 22.13 -43.24
N THR A 448 -39.80 21.66 -42.50
CA THR A 448 -39.80 21.45 -41.04
C THR A 448 -38.44 20.91 -40.63
N GLY A 449 -37.71 21.65 -39.79
CA GLY A 449 -36.53 21.15 -39.08
C GLY A 449 -35.19 21.71 -39.56
N THR A 450 -34.95 23.01 -39.35
CA THR A 450 -33.59 23.50 -39.12
C THR A 450 -33.12 22.95 -37.76
N HIS A 451 -32.69 21.69 -37.73
CA HIS A 451 -31.78 21.19 -36.71
C HIS A 451 -30.37 21.41 -37.24
N ASP A 452 -29.76 22.54 -36.89
CA ASP A 452 -28.31 22.65 -36.90
C ASP A 452 -27.79 21.60 -35.90
N VAL A 453 -27.35 20.46 -36.42
CA VAL A 453 -26.91 19.35 -35.58
C VAL A 453 -25.54 19.71 -34.99
N HIS A 454 -25.56 20.19 -33.75
CA HIS A 454 -24.40 20.28 -32.86
C HIS A 454 -23.84 18.87 -32.62
N TYR A 455 -22.96 18.37 -33.49
CA TYR A 455 -22.22 17.13 -33.24
C TYR A 455 -20.99 17.44 -32.37
N GLY A 456 -21.10 17.23 -31.05
CA GLY A 456 -19.95 16.98 -30.17
C GLY A 456 -19.84 17.82 -28.90
N ARG A 457 -20.58 18.93 -28.73
CA ARG A 457 -20.44 19.75 -27.51
C ARG A 457 -20.94 19.00 -26.28
N GLU A 458 -22.04 18.29 -26.44
CA GLU A 458 -22.64 17.35 -25.48
C GLU A 458 -21.66 16.23 -25.10
N THR A 459 -20.91 15.67 -26.05
CA THR A 459 -19.85 14.68 -25.77
C THR A 459 -18.76 15.25 -24.88
N ALA A 460 -18.32 16.49 -25.14
CA ALA A 460 -17.30 17.14 -24.31
C ALA A 460 -17.79 17.39 -22.87
N VAL A 461 -19.00 17.93 -22.71
CA VAL A 461 -19.57 18.18 -21.38
C VAL A 461 -19.81 16.88 -20.62
N LEU A 462 -20.37 15.86 -21.28
CA LEU A 462 -20.62 14.57 -20.67
C LEU A 462 -19.32 13.85 -20.31
N SER A 463 -18.25 13.98 -21.11
CA SER A 463 -16.93 13.43 -20.77
C SER A 463 -16.36 14.04 -19.48
N LEU A 464 -16.55 15.34 -19.27
CA LEU A 464 -16.13 16.02 -18.04
C LEU A 464 -16.95 15.52 -16.83
N MET A 465 -18.26 15.38 -17.01
CA MET A 465 -19.17 14.87 -15.98
C MET A 465 -18.81 13.43 -15.56
N LEU A 466 -18.52 12.55 -16.53
CA LEU A 466 -18.12 11.17 -16.25
C LEU A 466 -16.77 11.11 -15.52
N MET A 467 -15.79 11.91 -15.93
CA MET A 467 -14.48 11.99 -15.29
C MET A 467 -14.59 12.44 -13.82
N LEU A 468 -15.25 13.58 -13.57
CA LEU A 468 -15.42 14.14 -12.23
C LEU A 468 -16.38 13.31 -11.37
N GLY A 469 -17.41 12.72 -11.98
CA GLY A 469 -18.35 11.84 -11.29
C GLY A 469 -17.68 10.56 -10.78
N THR A 470 -16.86 9.92 -11.62
CA THR A 470 -16.08 8.73 -11.21
C THR A 470 -15.15 9.06 -10.04
N LEU A 471 -14.48 10.21 -10.08
CA LEU A 471 -13.65 10.70 -9.00
C LEU A 471 -14.45 10.95 -7.71
N TRP A 472 -15.57 11.66 -7.81
CA TRP A 472 -16.42 12.02 -6.68
C TRP A 472 -16.98 10.78 -5.97
N LEU A 473 -17.57 9.85 -6.74
CA LEU A 473 -18.11 8.62 -6.17
C LEU A 473 -16.99 7.73 -5.61
N GLY A 474 -15.88 7.58 -6.33
CA GLY A 474 -14.74 6.81 -5.82
C GLY A 474 -14.20 7.38 -4.51
N HIS A 475 -13.99 8.69 -4.44
CA HIS A 475 -13.46 9.34 -3.24
C HIS A 475 -14.43 9.29 -2.06
N THR A 476 -15.73 9.48 -2.31
CA THR A 476 -16.75 9.38 -1.24
C THR A 476 -16.77 7.97 -0.66
N LEU A 477 -16.84 6.92 -1.49
CA LEU A 477 -16.77 5.50 -1.08
C LEU A 477 -15.49 5.17 -0.31
N TYR A 478 -14.35 5.72 -0.74
CA TYR A 478 -13.08 5.57 -0.01
C TYR A 478 -13.14 6.21 1.40
N GLN A 479 -13.69 7.42 1.52
CA GLN A 479 -13.81 8.11 2.82
C GLN A 479 -14.87 7.50 3.73
N PHE A 480 -15.80 6.68 3.21
CA PHE A 480 -16.76 5.97 4.05
C PHE A 480 -16.05 5.13 5.10
N LYS A 481 -14.80 4.68 4.89
CA LYS A 481 -14.01 3.98 5.92
C LYS A 481 -13.91 4.73 7.25
N LYS A 482 -13.79 6.06 7.20
CA LYS A 482 -13.67 6.93 8.38
C LYS A 482 -15.03 7.37 8.94
N SER A 483 -16.11 7.08 8.23
CA SER A 483 -17.46 7.51 8.57
C SER A 483 -18.04 6.67 9.73
N PRO A 484 -18.77 7.29 10.68
CA PRO A 484 -19.47 6.56 11.74
C PRO A 484 -20.74 5.85 11.23
N TYR A 485 -21.19 6.15 10.00
CA TYR A 485 -22.35 5.51 9.39
C TYR A 485 -22.01 4.09 8.89
N LEU A 486 -22.95 3.15 9.01
CA LEU A 486 -22.86 1.73 8.65
C LEU A 486 -22.03 0.85 9.62
N HIS A 487 -22.26 -0.47 9.54
CA HIS A 487 -21.51 -1.46 10.32
C HIS A 487 -20.07 -1.60 9.79
N ALA A 488 -19.10 -1.80 10.69
CA ALA A 488 -17.66 -1.78 10.37
C ALA A 488 -17.27 -2.69 9.18
N ARG A 489 -17.85 -3.89 9.09
CA ARG A 489 -17.59 -4.83 7.99
C ARG A 489 -18.08 -4.31 6.63
N VAL A 490 -19.28 -3.73 6.59
CA VAL A 490 -19.86 -3.20 5.34
C VAL A 490 -19.04 -2.01 4.86
N ARG A 491 -18.61 -1.17 5.80
CA ARG A 491 -17.76 -0.01 5.56
C ARG A 491 -16.39 -0.38 4.98
N GLU A 492 -15.76 -1.44 5.49
CA GLU A 492 -14.51 -1.98 4.96
C GLU A 492 -14.68 -2.49 3.53
N ILE A 493 -15.69 -3.34 3.28
CA ILE A 493 -15.97 -3.87 1.94
C ILE A 493 -16.28 -2.75 0.93
N LEU A 494 -17.06 -1.75 1.34
CA LEU A 494 -17.43 -0.62 0.47
C LEU A 494 -16.22 0.26 0.12
N SER A 495 -15.33 0.49 1.10
CA SER A 495 -14.08 1.23 0.88
C SER A 495 -13.12 0.46 -0.02
N ASP A 496 -12.99 -0.86 0.16
CA ASP A 496 -12.12 -1.70 -0.66
C ASP A 496 -12.64 -1.78 -2.10
N CYS A 497 -13.97 -1.87 -2.27
CA CYS A 497 -14.61 -1.91 -3.59
C CYS A 497 -14.90 -0.51 -4.20
N ALA A 498 -14.42 0.57 -3.59
CA ALA A 498 -14.75 1.94 -4.00
C ALA A 498 -14.45 2.21 -5.48
N LEU A 499 -13.29 1.73 -5.96
CA LEU A 499 -12.85 1.93 -7.34
C LEU A 499 -13.69 1.15 -8.37
N PRO A 500 -13.89 -0.17 -8.25
CA PRO A 500 -14.76 -0.88 -9.19
C PRO A 500 -16.19 -0.37 -9.17
N ILE A 501 -16.75 -0.05 -8.01
CA ILE A 501 -18.12 0.47 -7.91
C ILE A 501 -18.24 1.81 -8.66
N SER A 502 -17.27 2.72 -8.51
CA SER A 502 -17.32 4.01 -9.18
C SER A 502 -17.20 3.90 -10.70
N VAL A 503 -16.25 3.09 -11.19
CA VAL A 503 -16.06 2.87 -12.62
C VAL A 503 -17.25 2.19 -13.27
N LEU A 504 -17.80 1.13 -12.65
CA LEU A 504 -18.97 0.43 -13.19
C LEU A 504 -20.20 1.33 -13.22
N THR A 505 -20.45 2.09 -12.14
CA THR A 505 -21.59 3.02 -12.06
C THR A 505 -21.52 4.07 -13.17
N PHE A 506 -20.39 4.77 -13.32
CA PHE A 506 -20.27 5.80 -14.35
C PHE A 506 -20.11 5.25 -15.77
N SER A 507 -19.68 4.00 -15.94
CA SER A 507 -19.74 3.32 -17.23
C SER A 507 -21.19 3.00 -17.63
N VAL A 508 -22.03 2.57 -16.69
CA VAL A 508 -23.47 2.36 -16.95
C VAL A 508 -24.17 3.69 -17.23
N VAL A 509 -23.88 4.75 -16.46
CA VAL A 509 -24.41 6.10 -16.73
C VAL A 509 -24.02 6.56 -18.13
N GLY A 510 -22.74 6.44 -18.51
CA GLY A 510 -22.25 6.88 -19.82
C GLY A 510 -22.78 6.06 -21.00
N SER A 511 -22.95 4.74 -20.85
CA SER A 511 -23.32 3.84 -21.95
C SER A 511 -24.84 3.59 -22.06
N TYR A 512 -25.56 3.54 -20.94
CA TYR A 512 -26.98 3.19 -20.90
C TYR A 512 -27.90 4.42 -20.77
N ILE A 513 -27.60 5.33 -19.83
CA ILE A 513 -28.46 6.52 -19.60
C ILE A 513 -28.28 7.54 -20.73
N PHE A 514 -27.04 7.77 -21.16
CA PHE A 514 -26.71 8.70 -22.25
C PHE A 514 -26.37 7.98 -23.55
N LYS A 515 -27.19 6.98 -23.93
CA LYS A 515 -26.97 6.17 -25.14
C LYS A 515 -26.92 7.01 -26.43
N ASP A 516 -27.62 8.13 -26.46
CA ASP A 516 -27.73 9.02 -27.62
C ASP A 516 -26.45 9.82 -27.90
N ILE A 517 -25.50 9.86 -26.95
CA ILE A 517 -24.25 10.61 -27.09
C ILE A 517 -23.11 9.65 -27.37
N GLU A 518 -22.52 9.74 -28.56
CA GLU A 518 -21.38 8.90 -28.93
C GLU A 518 -20.15 9.21 -28.07
N MET A 519 -19.78 8.24 -27.23
CA MET A 519 -18.60 8.30 -26.37
C MET A 519 -17.38 7.68 -27.02
N SER A 520 -16.20 8.22 -26.70
CA SER A 520 -14.93 7.63 -27.11
C SER A 520 -14.70 6.31 -26.36
N LYS A 521 -14.85 5.20 -27.10
CA LYS A 521 -14.49 3.84 -26.66
C LYS A 521 -13.01 3.60 -26.91
N PHE A 522 -12.39 2.70 -26.15
CA PHE A 522 -11.03 2.25 -26.43
C PHE A 522 -11.02 1.24 -27.59
N ASN A 523 -9.96 1.27 -28.39
CA ASN A 523 -9.80 0.40 -29.54
C ASN A 523 -9.12 -0.92 -29.13
N TYR A 524 -9.49 -2.01 -29.80
CA TYR A 524 -8.75 -3.27 -29.76
C TYR A 524 -8.89 -3.96 -31.12
N ASN A 525 -7.87 -4.74 -31.54
CA ASN A 525 -7.88 -5.40 -32.83
C ASN A 525 -8.11 -6.93 -32.68
N PRO A 526 -9.35 -7.44 -32.85
CA PRO A 526 -9.65 -8.87 -32.68
C PRO A 526 -8.93 -9.78 -33.68
N SER A 527 -8.55 -9.24 -34.84
CA SER A 527 -7.94 -9.97 -35.96
C SER A 527 -6.41 -10.01 -35.92
N ALA A 528 -5.77 -9.27 -35.03
CA ALA A 528 -4.32 -9.30 -34.88
C ALA A 528 -3.89 -10.54 -34.07
N SER A 529 -2.89 -11.27 -34.55
CA SER A 529 -2.27 -12.34 -33.79
C SER A 529 -1.61 -11.79 -32.52
N LEU A 530 -1.94 -12.38 -31.37
CA LEU A 530 -1.45 -11.92 -30.05
C LEU A 530 0.01 -12.28 -29.81
N PHE A 531 0.45 -13.40 -30.38
CA PHE A 531 1.82 -13.89 -30.28
C PHE A 531 2.51 -13.75 -31.64
N VAL A 532 2.85 -12.51 -31.99
CA VAL A 532 3.72 -12.25 -33.15
C VAL A 532 5.14 -12.12 -32.65
N LEU A 533 6.02 -12.97 -33.18
CA LEU A 533 7.45 -12.85 -32.91
C LEU A 533 7.95 -11.55 -33.56
N ALA A 534 8.55 -10.67 -32.77
CA ALA A 534 9.13 -9.44 -33.30
C ALA A 534 10.23 -9.79 -34.33
N PRO A 535 10.32 -9.09 -35.48
CA PRO A 535 11.32 -9.38 -36.51
C PRO A 535 12.70 -8.83 -36.11
N VAL A 536 13.31 -9.44 -35.09
CA VAL A 536 14.58 -9.04 -34.44
C VAL A 536 15.74 -8.90 -35.45
N GLN A 537 15.68 -9.60 -36.58
CA GLN A 537 16.70 -9.63 -37.62
C GLN A 537 16.64 -8.44 -38.59
N SER A 538 15.59 -7.63 -38.55
CA SER A 538 15.35 -6.54 -39.51
C SER A 538 16.17 -5.26 -39.24
N LEU A 539 16.74 -5.11 -38.04
CA LEU A 539 17.47 -3.90 -37.66
C LEU A 539 18.96 -3.96 -37.99
N SER A 540 19.52 -2.80 -38.33
CA SER A 540 20.96 -2.62 -38.46
C SER A 540 21.67 -2.72 -37.11
N ILE A 541 22.93 -3.17 -37.10
CA ILE A 541 23.77 -3.23 -35.88
C ILE A 541 23.82 -1.87 -35.15
N GLY A 542 23.90 -0.76 -35.89
CA GLY A 542 23.90 0.58 -35.30
C GLY A 542 22.64 0.85 -34.47
N SER A 543 21.47 0.42 -34.98
CA SER A 543 20.20 0.56 -34.27
C SER A 543 20.14 -0.35 -33.05
N VAL A 544 20.65 -1.58 -33.13
CA VAL A 544 20.76 -2.50 -31.99
C VAL A 544 21.66 -1.94 -30.89
N MET A 545 22.78 -1.32 -31.25
CA MET A 545 23.67 -0.66 -30.29
C MET A 545 23.03 0.59 -29.68
N SER A 546 22.25 1.35 -30.46
CA SER A 546 21.49 2.48 -29.91
C SER A 546 20.40 2.02 -28.92
N ALA A 547 19.75 0.88 -29.20
CA ALA A 547 18.79 0.25 -28.30
C ALA A 547 19.41 -0.16 -26.96
N MET A 548 20.72 -0.45 -26.91
CA MET A 548 21.43 -0.73 -25.65
C MET A 548 21.40 0.46 -24.69
N GLY A 549 21.61 1.68 -25.20
CA GLY A 549 21.56 2.89 -24.38
C GLY A 549 20.16 3.14 -23.80
N LEU A 550 19.12 2.94 -24.62
CA LEU A 550 17.73 3.00 -24.17
C LEU A 550 17.41 1.88 -23.17
N GLY A 551 17.80 0.65 -23.47
CA GLY A 551 17.62 -0.51 -22.59
C GLY A 551 18.28 -0.32 -21.23
N PHE A 552 19.44 0.34 -21.15
CA PHE A 552 20.09 0.70 -19.90
C PHE A 552 19.31 1.72 -19.06
N LEU A 553 18.74 2.75 -19.70
CA LEU A 553 17.90 3.73 -18.99
C LEU A 553 16.61 3.07 -18.48
N LEU A 554 16.02 2.17 -19.28
CA LEU A 554 14.85 1.40 -18.91
C LEU A 554 15.16 0.43 -17.76
N SER A 555 16.33 -0.22 -17.76
CA SER A 555 16.74 -1.11 -16.66
C SER A 555 16.95 -0.38 -15.37
N MET A 556 17.48 0.85 -15.40
CA MET A 556 17.54 1.70 -14.22
C MET A 556 16.14 2.05 -13.70
N LEU A 557 15.19 2.36 -14.57
CA LEU A 557 13.81 2.59 -14.17
C LEU A 557 13.21 1.35 -13.47
N PHE A 558 13.30 0.19 -14.09
CA PHE A 558 12.77 -1.06 -13.53
C PHE A 558 13.45 -1.42 -12.21
N PHE A 559 14.77 -1.24 -12.14
CA PHE A 559 15.54 -1.48 -10.93
C PHE A 559 15.08 -0.59 -9.77
N ILE A 560 14.85 0.70 -10.01
CA ILE A 560 14.40 1.65 -8.98
C ILE A 560 12.97 1.31 -8.55
N GLU A 561 12.03 1.23 -9.49
CA GLU A 561 10.62 1.01 -9.18
C GLU A 561 10.40 -0.35 -8.50
N GLN A 562 10.98 -1.43 -9.04
CA GLN A 562 10.85 -2.77 -8.47
C GLN A 562 11.33 -2.81 -7.02
N ASN A 563 12.53 -2.28 -6.75
CA ASN A 563 13.09 -2.33 -5.42
C ASN A 563 12.30 -1.44 -4.46
N ILE A 564 11.91 -0.22 -4.86
CA ILE A 564 11.14 0.70 -3.98
C ILE A 564 9.82 0.07 -3.56
N VAL A 565 9.10 -0.51 -4.52
CA VAL A 565 7.82 -1.15 -4.22
C VAL A 565 8.02 -2.39 -3.36
N ALA A 566 9.06 -3.20 -3.61
CA ALA A 566 9.39 -4.33 -2.76
C ALA A 566 9.78 -3.91 -1.33
N SER A 567 10.51 -2.80 -1.16
CA SER A 567 10.88 -2.25 0.15
C SER A 567 9.68 -1.74 0.92
N LEU A 568 8.79 -1.00 0.25
CA LEU A 568 7.55 -0.52 0.86
C LEU A 568 6.61 -1.65 1.25
N THR A 569 6.52 -2.70 0.42
CA THR A 569 5.76 -3.92 0.74
C THR A 569 6.35 -4.61 1.97
N ASN A 570 7.68 -4.68 2.06
CA ASN A 570 8.42 -5.28 3.16
C ASN A 570 8.75 -4.29 4.29
N ALA A 571 8.06 -3.16 4.37
CA ALA A 571 8.28 -2.18 5.42
C ALA A 571 8.09 -2.86 6.79
N PRO A 572 8.92 -2.52 7.79
CA PRO A 572 8.81 -3.11 9.13
C PRO A 572 7.45 -2.82 9.79
N GLU A 573 6.77 -1.76 9.36
CA GLU A 573 5.40 -1.40 9.75
C GLU A 573 4.39 -2.51 9.38
N ASN A 574 4.62 -3.25 8.29
CA ASN A 574 3.74 -4.33 7.82
C ASN A 574 3.97 -5.66 8.55
N ARG A 575 5.05 -5.79 9.34
CA ARG A 575 5.36 -6.98 10.16
C ARG A 575 5.27 -8.32 9.42
N LEU A 576 5.83 -8.36 8.21
CA LEU A 576 5.94 -9.60 7.42
C LEU A 576 6.96 -10.55 8.05
N VAL A 577 6.70 -11.86 7.97
CA VAL A 577 7.45 -12.87 8.74
C VAL A 577 8.32 -13.76 7.83
N LYS A 578 7.88 -14.03 6.60
CA LYS A 578 8.49 -15.07 5.74
C LYS A 578 9.74 -14.59 4.96
N GLY A 579 10.30 -13.44 5.31
CA GLY A 579 11.56 -12.92 4.78
C GLY A 579 11.50 -12.37 3.35
N THR A 580 12.45 -11.50 3.01
CA THR A 580 12.50 -10.75 1.74
C THR A 580 13.40 -11.40 0.68
N ALA A 581 13.06 -11.23 -0.60
CA ALA A 581 13.74 -11.85 -1.74
C ALA A 581 13.97 -10.89 -2.92
N TYR A 582 14.69 -9.78 -2.68
CA TYR A 582 14.88 -8.70 -3.67
C TYR A 582 15.63 -9.12 -4.95
N HIS A 583 16.68 -9.93 -4.83
CA HIS A 583 17.48 -10.36 -5.99
C HIS A 583 16.69 -11.35 -6.84
N TRP A 584 16.07 -12.33 -6.19
CA TRP A 584 15.26 -13.33 -6.88
C TRP A 584 14.10 -12.67 -7.64
N ASP A 585 13.39 -11.73 -7.02
CA ASP A 585 12.29 -11.01 -7.67
C ASP A 585 12.78 -10.17 -8.86
N LEU A 586 13.94 -9.52 -8.75
CA LEU A 586 14.53 -8.75 -9.84
C LEU A 586 14.92 -9.63 -11.04
N LEU A 587 15.51 -10.80 -10.78
CA LEU A 587 15.83 -11.79 -11.81
C LEU A 587 14.56 -12.29 -12.51
N LEU A 588 13.51 -12.58 -11.74
CA LEU A 588 12.25 -13.06 -12.28
C LEU A 588 11.57 -12.02 -13.18
N VAL A 589 11.56 -10.75 -12.76
CA VAL A 589 11.04 -9.64 -13.58
C VAL A 589 11.83 -9.50 -14.89
N ALA A 590 13.15 -9.70 -14.87
CA ALA A 590 13.96 -9.72 -16.09
C ALA A 590 13.55 -10.86 -17.04
N LEU A 591 13.37 -12.08 -16.51
CA LEU A 591 12.97 -13.24 -17.32
C LEU A 591 11.58 -13.07 -17.93
N ILE A 592 10.61 -12.58 -17.15
CA ILE A 592 9.24 -12.31 -17.63
C ILE A 592 9.27 -11.27 -18.76
N ASN A 593 9.98 -10.16 -18.55
CA ASN A 593 10.04 -9.10 -19.56
C ASN A 593 10.82 -9.49 -20.81
N THR A 594 11.77 -10.42 -20.73
CA THR A 594 12.40 -11.03 -21.92
C THR A 594 11.33 -11.68 -22.80
N GLY A 595 10.45 -12.51 -22.21
CA GLY A 595 9.35 -13.13 -22.94
C GLY A 595 8.39 -12.09 -23.54
N LEU A 596 7.95 -11.11 -22.73
CA LEU A 596 7.04 -10.06 -23.20
C LEU A 596 7.63 -9.25 -24.36
N SER A 597 8.93 -8.93 -24.31
CA SER A 597 9.64 -8.19 -25.36
C SER A 597 9.66 -8.94 -26.69
N VAL A 598 9.93 -10.25 -26.64
CA VAL A 598 10.03 -11.11 -27.82
C VAL A 598 8.68 -11.20 -28.58
N PHE A 599 7.57 -11.18 -27.84
CA PHE A 599 6.21 -11.18 -28.41
C PHE A 599 5.64 -9.77 -28.66
N GLY A 600 6.41 -8.70 -28.43
CA GLY A 600 5.92 -7.32 -28.59
C GLY A 600 4.78 -6.95 -27.64
N LEU A 601 4.71 -7.60 -26.48
CA LEU A 601 3.76 -7.30 -25.42
C LEU A 601 4.31 -6.16 -24.54
N PRO A 602 3.43 -5.34 -23.92
CA PRO A 602 3.86 -4.29 -23.01
C PRO A 602 4.58 -4.88 -21.82
N TRP A 603 5.68 -4.25 -21.42
CA TRP A 603 6.44 -4.65 -20.24
C TRP A 603 5.66 -4.41 -18.95
N ILE A 604 6.03 -5.15 -17.90
CA ILE A 604 5.43 -5.03 -16.57
C ILE A 604 6.52 -5.03 -15.49
N HIS A 605 6.26 -4.32 -14.40
CA HIS A 605 7.11 -4.30 -13.21
C HIS A 605 6.28 -3.94 -11.98
N ALA A 606 6.85 -3.91 -10.78
CA ALA A 606 6.09 -3.67 -9.55
C ALA A 606 5.40 -2.31 -9.52
N ALA A 607 4.10 -2.32 -9.26
CA ALA A 607 3.29 -1.10 -9.21
C ALA A 607 3.17 -0.56 -7.77
N PHE A 608 3.50 0.73 -7.62
CA PHE A 608 3.65 1.41 -6.32
C PHE A 608 2.38 1.49 -5.47
N PRO A 609 1.21 1.95 -5.97
CA PRO A 609 0.01 2.01 -5.12
C PRO A 609 -0.61 0.62 -4.90
N HIS A 610 -0.49 -0.30 -5.86
CA HIS A 610 -1.19 -1.58 -5.82
C HIS A 610 -0.59 -2.57 -4.82
N SER A 611 0.74 -2.63 -4.69
CA SER A 611 1.39 -3.61 -3.80
C SER A 611 1.13 -3.34 -2.31
N PRO A 612 1.29 -2.11 -1.79
CA PRO A 612 0.95 -1.80 -0.40
C PRO A 612 -0.55 -1.92 -0.11
N MET A 613 -1.41 -1.59 -1.09
CA MET A 613 -2.86 -1.82 -0.94
C MET A 613 -3.19 -3.31 -0.84
N HIS A 614 -2.51 -4.18 -1.60
CA HIS A 614 -2.66 -5.63 -1.48
C HIS A 614 -2.23 -6.14 -0.10
N VAL A 615 -1.11 -5.65 0.44
CA VAL A 615 -0.67 -5.94 1.82
C VAL A 615 -1.73 -5.49 2.82
N ARG A 616 -2.23 -4.26 2.70
CA ARG A 616 -3.25 -3.70 3.61
C ARG A 616 -4.56 -4.47 3.56
N ALA A 617 -4.98 -4.92 2.38
CA ALA A 617 -6.19 -5.74 2.22
C ALA A 617 -6.05 -7.11 2.92
N LEU A 618 -4.84 -7.63 3.07
CA LEU A 618 -4.53 -8.86 3.82
C LEU A 618 -4.14 -8.62 5.27
N ALA A 619 -4.00 -7.36 5.69
CA ALA A 619 -3.59 -6.96 7.02
C ALA A 619 -4.76 -6.98 7.99
N TYR A 620 -4.55 -7.56 9.17
CA TYR A 620 -5.40 -7.31 10.32
C TYR A 620 -4.95 -6.02 10.99
N VAL A 621 -5.86 -5.05 11.04
CA VAL A 621 -5.62 -3.73 11.58
C VAL A 621 -6.33 -3.61 12.92
N GLU A 622 -5.60 -3.15 13.94
CA GLU A 622 -6.16 -2.77 15.23
C GLU A 622 -6.25 -1.25 15.29
N GLU A 623 -7.43 -0.74 15.62
CA GLU A 623 -7.63 0.65 15.99
C GLU A 623 -7.15 0.83 17.44
N ARG A 624 -6.24 1.79 17.65
CA ARG A 624 -5.72 2.15 18.97
C ARG A 624 -5.97 3.61 19.25
N VAL A 625 -6.51 3.92 20.41
CA VAL A 625 -6.64 5.32 20.84
C VAL A 625 -5.36 5.78 21.53
N GLU A 626 -4.56 6.62 20.87
CA GLU A 626 -3.46 7.34 21.52
C GLU A 626 -3.86 8.81 21.76
N ASN A 627 -3.98 9.20 23.03
CA ASN A 627 -4.26 10.58 23.48
C ASN A 627 -5.54 11.18 22.84
N GLY A 628 -6.61 10.39 22.75
CA GLY A 628 -7.88 10.82 22.16
C GLY A 628 -7.97 10.75 20.63
N HIS A 629 -6.89 10.32 19.94
CA HIS A 629 -6.90 10.07 18.51
C HIS A 629 -6.80 8.58 18.19
N ILE A 630 -7.62 8.12 17.24
CA ILE A 630 -7.64 6.73 16.79
C ILE A 630 -6.56 6.55 15.71
N TYR A 631 -5.61 5.65 15.96
CA TYR A 631 -4.57 5.22 15.05
C TYR A 631 -4.81 3.78 14.62
N GLU A 632 -4.82 3.53 13.31
CA GLU A 632 -4.84 2.19 12.74
C GLU A 632 -3.41 1.62 12.72
N THR A 633 -3.15 0.53 13.44
CA THR A 633 -1.86 -0.19 13.40
C THR A 633 -2.03 -1.58 12.81
N ILE A 634 -1.18 -1.95 11.85
CA ILE A 634 -1.13 -3.30 11.31
C ILE A 634 -0.57 -4.25 12.37
N VAL A 635 -1.37 -5.23 12.78
CA VAL A 635 -0.98 -6.22 13.77
C VAL A 635 -0.23 -7.37 13.11
N SER A 636 -0.85 -7.97 12.09
CA SER A 636 -0.31 -9.08 11.32
C SER A 636 -0.86 -9.04 9.90
N VAL A 637 -0.08 -9.56 8.95
CA VAL A 637 -0.51 -9.76 7.56
C VAL A 637 -0.46 -11.24 7.25
N LYS A 638 -1.48 -11.77 6.57
CA LYS A 638 -1.45 -13.13 6.05
C LYS A 638 -0.77 -13.13 4.68
N GLU A 639 0.39 -13.77 4.59
CA GLU A 639 1.16 -13.87 3.34
C GLU A 639 0.65 -15.04 2.50
N THR A 640 0.02 -14.74 1.36
CA THR A 640 -0.58 -15.73 0.45
C THR A 640 -0.25 -15.43 -1.02
N ARG A 641 -0.03 -16.48 -1.82
CA ARG A 641 0.13 -16.42 -3.28
C ARG A 641 -1.21 -16.46 -4.02
N LEU A 642 -2.22 -17.09 -3.41
CA LEU A 642 -3.47 -17.44 -4.08
C LEU A 642 -4.25 -16.19 -4.52
N THR A 643 -4.21 -15.12 -3.74
CA THR A 643 -4.91 -13.87 -4.08
C THR A 643 -4.39 -13.26 -5.38
N SER A 644 -3.07 -13.15 -5.52
CA SER A 644 -2.41 -12.63 -6.73
C SER A 644 -2.57 -13.58 -7.92
N LEU A 645 -2.47 -14.89 -7.69
CA LEU A 645 -2.63 -15.91 -8.74
C LEU A 645 -4.05 -15.88 -9.32
N VAL A 646 -5.08 -15.92 -8.47
CA VAL A 646 -6.48 -15.88 -8.90
C VAL A 646 -6.81 -14.55 -9.57
N ALA A 647 -6.35 -13.42 -9.03
CA ALA A 647 -6.57 -12.12 -9.64
C ALA A 647 -5.99 -12.03 -11.06
N ASN A 648 -4.73 -12.45 -11.26
CA ASN A 648 -4.10 -12.43 -12.59
C ASN A 648 -4.71 -13.45 -13.55
N PHE A 649 -5.15 -14.61 -13.05
CA PHE A 649 -5.94 -15.56 -13.84
C PHE A 649 -7.27 -14.93 -14.32
N LEU A 650 -7.99 -14.22 -13.43
CA LEU A 650 -9.22 -13.50 -13.79
C LEU A 650 -8.96 -12.35 -14.77
N VAL A 651 -7.84 -11.64 -14.63
CA VAL A 651 -7.41 -10.63 -15.62
C VAL A 651 -7.20 -11.28 -17.00
N GLY A 652 -6.53 -12.43 -17.07
CA GLY A 652 -6.40 -13.20 -18.30
C GLY A 652 -7.74 -13.66 -18.87
N LEU A 653 -8.65 -14.14 -18.01
CA LEU A 653 -10.01 -14.53 -18.40
C LEU A 653 -10.83 -13.35 -18.94
N SER A 654 -10.50 -12.12 -18.53
CA SER A 654 -11.19 -10.90 -18.99
C SER A 654 -10.96 -10.59 -20.47
N LEU A 655 -10.04 -11.30 -21.15
CA LEU A 655 -9.95 -11.29 -22.61
C LEU A 655 -11.24 -11.80 -23.27
N LEU A 656 -11.94 -12.77 -22.66
CA LEU A 656 -13.24 -13.25 -23.14
C LEU A 656 -14.34 -12.20 -22.95
N LEU A 657 -14.19 -11.35 -21.93
CA LEU A 657 -15.11 -10.26 -21.60
C LEU A 657 -14.79 -8.95 -22.36
N LEU A 658 -13.69 -8.93 -23.11
CA LEU A 658 -13.20 -7.79 -23.86
C LEU A 658 -14.19 -7.31 -24.94
N PRO A 659 -14.78 -8.16 -25.81
CA PRO A 659 -15.81 -7.73 -26.75
C PRO A 659 -17.07 -7.21 -26.04
N PHE A 660 -17.47 -7.89 -24.96
CA PHE A 660 -18.62 -7.53 -24.15
C PHE A 660 -18.43 -8.11 -22.73
N PRO A 661 -18.60 -7.35 -21.63
CA PRO A 661 -19.06 -5.96 -21.52
C PRO A 661 -17.96 -4.88 -21.43
N LEU A 662 -16.66 -5.22 -21.47
CA LEU A 662 -15.59 -4.24 -21.19
C LEU A 662 -15.58 -3.03 -22.14
N GLN A 663 -15.99 -3.19 -23.40
CA GLN A 663 -16.14 -2.09 -24.36
C GLN A 663 -17.12 -0.98 -23.93
N TRP A 664 -17.98 -1.24 -22.94
CA TRP A 664 -18.89 -0.23 -22.41
C TRP A 664 -18.21 0.83 -21.55
N ILE A 665 -16.96 0.60 -21.13
CA ILE A 665 -16.22 1.57 -20.32
C ILE A 665 -15.71 2.70 -21.24
N PRO A 666 -16.25 3.93 -21.11
CA PRO A 666 -15.83 5.03 -21.97
C PRO A 666 -14.50 5.60 -21.46
N LYS A 667 -13.64 6.09 -22.37
CA LYS A 667 -12.32 6.66 -22.01
C LYS A 667 -12.36 7.74 -20.92
N PRO A 668 -13.35 8.64 -20.85
CA PRO A 668 -13.42 9.65 -19.78
C PRO A 668 -13.53 9.08 -18.36
N VAL A 669 -14.15 7.91 -18.19
CA VAL A 669 -14.20 7.21 -16.89
C VAL A 669 -12.79 6.74 -16.48
N LEU A 670 -11.97 6.33 -17.44
CA LEU A 670 -10.57 5.95 -17.20
C LEU A 670 -9.71 7.15 -16.78
N TYR A 671 -10.01 8.37 -17.26
CA TYR A 671 -9.37 9.59 -16.75
C TYR A 671 -9.81 9.88 -15.30
N GLY A 672 -11.07 9.60 -14.95
CA GLY A 672 -11.55 9.68 -13.56
C GLY A 672 -10.83 8.68 -12.64
N LEU A 673 -10.55 7.47 -13.13
CA LEU A 673 -9.71 6.47 -12.48
C LEU A 673 -8.28 6.99 -12.22
N PHE A 674 -7.63 7.64 -13.19
CA PHE A 674 -6.30 8.24 -12.97
C PHE A 674 -6.32 9.31 -11.87
N LEU A 675 -7.34 10.17 -11.85
CA LEU A 675 -7.50 11.16 -10.78
C LEU A 675 -7.74 10.50 -9.41
N TYR A 676 -8.52 9.42 -9.36
CA TYR A 676 -8.77 8.68 -8.13
C TYR A 676 -7.48 8.08 -7.58
N ILE A 677 -6.71 7.37 -8.43
CA ILE A 677 -5.43 6.79 -8.02
C ILE A 677 -4.50 7.88 -7.49
N ALA A 678 -4.41 9.02 -8.19
CA ALA A 678 -3.59 10.15 -7.78
C ALA A 678 -4.00 10.77 -6.43
N LEU A 679 -5.30 10.92 -6.16
CA LEU A 679 -5.77 11.46 -4.88
C LEU A 679 -5.53 10.47 -3.73
N THR A 680 -5.78 9.19 -3.95
CA THR A 680 -5.56 8.16 -2.92
C THR A 680 -4.09 7.93 -2.60
N SER A 681 -3.16 8.18 -3.53
CA SER A 681 -1.72 8.13 -3.27
C SER A 681 -1.16 9.38 -2.58
N ILE A 682 -1.92 10.48 -2.57
CA ILE A 682 -1.61 11.68 -1.78
C ILE A 682 -2.02 11.46 -0.31
N ASP A 683 -3.13 10.75 -0.05
CA ASP A 683 -3.58 10.42 1.31
C ASP A 683 -2.58 9.45 1.98
N GLY A 684 -1.94 9.88 3.07
CA GLY A 684 -0.87 9.15 3.76
C GLY A 684 0.56 9.48 3.32
N ASN A 685 0.76 10.41 2.37
CA ASN A 685 2.10 10.87 2.01
C ASN A 685 2.58 11.97 2.98
N GLN A 686 3.60 11.67 3.80
CA GLN A 686 4.13 12.62 4.79
C GLN A 686 4.73 13.89 4.16
N LEU A 687 5.28 13.83 2.94
CA LEU A 687 5.73 15.03 2.25
C LEU A 687 4.55 15.96 1.96
N PHE A 688 3.43 15.43 1.49
CA PHE A 688 2.23 16.23 1.27
C PHE A 688 1.68 16.83 2.56
N GLU A 689 1.61 16.03 3.64
CA GLU A 689 1.22 16.52 4.96
C GLU A 689 2.12 17.65 5.44
N ARG A 690 3.44 17.54 5.23
CA ARG A 690 4.40 18.61 5.58
C ARG A 690 4.30 19.84 4.70
N VAL A 691 3.99 19.69 3.42
CA VAL A 691 3.69 20.83 2.54
C VAL A 691 2.41 21.52 3.00
N ALA A 692 1.38 20.76 3.39
CA ALA A 692 0.15 21.30 3.95
C ALA A 692 0.37 22.05 5.28
N LEU A 693 1.43 21.75 6.05
CA LEU A 693 1.82 22.53 7.23
C LEU A 693 2.14 24.00 6.91
N LEU A 694 2.56 24.32 5.69
CA LEU A 694 2.79 25.72 5.30
C LEU A 694 1.49 26.54 5.31
N LEU A 695 0.34 25.86 5.19
CA LEU A 695 -0.99 26.47 5.14
C LEU A 695 -1.81 26.23 6.41
N LYS A 696 -1.35 25.39 7.34
CA LYS A 696 -2.10 24.96 8.53
C LYS A 696 -1.48 25.49 9.82
N GLU A 697 -2.32 25.96 10.74
CA GLU A 697 -1.90 26.44 12.05
C GLU A 697 -1.37 25.29 12.95
N GLN A 698 -0.32 25.56 13.74
CA GLN A 698 0.34 24.55 14.58
C GLN A 698 -0.54 24.04 15.74
N THR A 699 -1.46 24.88 16.22
CA THR A 699 -2.41 24.55 17.28
C THR A 699 -3.36 23.42 16.88
N ALA A 700 -3.65 23.28 15.59
CA ALA A 700 -4.56 22.28 15.02
C ALA A 700 -4.00 20.84 14.97
N TYR A 701 -2.75 20.61 15.37
CA TYR A 701 -2.16 19.26 15.47
C TYR A 701 -2.21 18.72 16.90
N PRO A 702 -2.36 17.40 17.11
CA PRO A 702 -2.33 16.84 18.44
C PRO A 702 -1.00 17.12 19.16
N PRO A 703 -1.03 17.33 20.49
CA PRO A 703 0.15 17.64 21.28
C PRO A 703 1.24 16.57 21.22
N THR A 704 0.88 15.33 20.94
CA THR A 704 1.80 14.18 20.85
C THR A 704 2.43 13.97 19.48
N HIS A 705 2.04 14.78 18.48
CA HIS A 705 2.57 14.65 17.12
C HIS A 705 4.06 15.06 17.07
N TYR A 706 4.89 14.26 16.38
CA TYR A 706 6.34 14.46 16.31
C TYR A 706 6.73 15.85 15.76
N ILE A 707 5.90 16.44 14.90
CA ILE A 707 6.08 17.79 14.33
C ILE A 707 6.21 18.87 15.41
N ARG A 708 5.61 18.70 16.60
CA ARG A 708 5.73 19.67 17.71
C ARG A 708 7.06 19.59 18.45
N ARG A 709 7.81 18.50 18.31
CA ARG A 709 9.10 18.28 18.99
C ARG A 709 10.28 18.94 18.28
N VAL A 710 10.11 19.30 17.01
CA VAL A 710 11.16 19.85 16.15
C VAL A 710 10.84 21.30 15.76
N PRO A 711 11.84 22.20 15.73
CA PRO A 711 11.60 23.60 15.36
C PRO A 711 11.12 23.72 13.91
N GLN A 712 10.04 24.47 13.69
CA GLN A 712 9.36 24.60 12.39
C GLN A 712 10.29 25.02 11.25
N ARG A 713 11.23 25.94 11.49
CA ARG A 713 12.19 26.38 10.47
C ARG A 713 12.98 25.21 9.88
N LYS A 714 13.35 24.21 10.69
CA LYS A 714 14.07 23.02 10.21
C LYS A 714 13.15 22.12 9.38
N ILE A 715 11.89 21.97 9.78
CA ILE A 715 10.88 21.20 9.04
C ILE A 715 10.63 21.85 7.68
N HIS A 716 10.42 23.17 7.63
CA HIS A 716 10.19 23.89 6.38
C HIS A 716 11.43 23.94 5.49
N TYR A 717 12.64 24.05 6.05
CA TYR A 717 13.88 23.94 5.27
C TYR A 717 13.99 22.56 4.61
N PHE A 718 13.77 21.49 5.38
CA PHE A 718 13.78 20.13 4.86
C PHE A 718 12.71 19.90 3.79
N THR A 719 11.48 20.34 4.07
CA THR A 719 10.35 20.23 3.15
C THR A 719 10.61 21.04 1.88
N GLY A 720 11.19 22.24 1.99
CA GLY A 720 11.58 23.07 0.85
C GLY A 720 12.61 22.39 -0.04
N LEU A 721 13.60 21.71 0.55
CA LEU A 721 14.59 20.92 -0.21
C LEU A 721 13.93 19.73 -0.92
N GLN A 722 12.99 19.04 -0.29
CA GLN A 722 12.22 17.96 -0.93
C GLN A 722 11.30 18.47 -2.04
N VAL A 723 10.66 19.63 -1.87
CA VAL A 723 9.83 20.25 -2.90
C VAL A 723 10.69 20.70 -4.08
N LEU A 724 11.87 21.29 -3.83
CA LEU A 724 12.82 21.63 -4.90
C LEU A 724 13.24 20.38 -5.68
N GLN A 725 13.54 19.29 -4.97
CA GLN A 725 13.83 17.99 -5.56
C GLN A 725 12.67 17.46 -6.42
N LEU A 726 11.44 17.52 -5.92
CA LEU A 726 10.24 17.15 -6.68
C LEU A 726 10.04 18.03 -7.91
N LEU A 727 10.27 19.35 -7.80
CA LEU A 727 10.15 20.29 -8.92
C LEU A 727 11.19 20.02 -10.01
N ILE A 728 12.43 19.71 -9.64
CA ILE A 728 13.47 19.27 -10.59
C ILE A 728 12.98 18.03 -11.32
N LEU A 729 12.51 17.02 -10.59
CA LEU A 729 12.01 15.78 -11.19
C LEU A 729 10.82 16.02 -12.12
N CYS A 730 9.87 16.87 -11.74
CA CYS A 730 8.74 17.27 -12.57
C CYS A 730 9.21 18.02 -13.83
N GLY A 731 10.18 18.93 -13.70
CA GLY A 731 10.71 19.71 -14.83
C GLY A 731 11.30 18.83 -15.92
N PHE A 732 12.07 17.80 -15.55
CA PHE A 732 12.64 16.85 -16.52
C PHE A 732 11.60 15.82 -17.00
N GLY A 733 10.80 15.25 -16.10
CA GLY A 733 9.79 14.22 -16.42
C GLY A 733 8.64 14.73 -17.29
N MET A 734 8.27 16.01 -17.17
CA MET A 734 7.17 16.65 -17.92
C MET A 734 7.66 17.54 -19.05
N SER A 735 8.97 17.55 -19.33
CA SER A 735 9.56 18.34 -20.40
C SER A 735 8.93 18.01 -21.76
N PRO A 736 8.80 18.98 -22.68
CA PRO A 736 8.28 18.71 -24.03
C PRO A 736 9.25 17.87 -24.87
N LEU A 737 10.54 17.88 -24.53
CA LEU A 737 11.60 17.17 -25.26
C LEU A 737 11.58 15.67 -24.91
N PRO A 738 11.35 14.77 -25.89
CA PRO A 738 11.27 13.33 -25.64
C PRO A 738 12.51 12.75 -24.94
N TYR A 739 13.70 13.21 -25.33
CA TYR A 739 14.98 12.77 -24.76
C TYR A 739 15.15 13.16 -23.28
N MET A 740 14.65 14.33 -22.88
CA MET A 740 14.75 14.80 -21.49
C MET A 740 13.87 13.96 -20.56
N LYS A 741 12.72 13.47 -21.06
CA LYS A 741 11.87 12.53 -20.33
C LYS A 741 12.55 11.19 -20.07
N MET A 742 13.59 10.80 -20.82
CA MET A 742 14.26 9.49 -20.63
C MET A 742 15.33 9.51 -19.54
N ILE A 743 15.81 10.70 -19.16
CA ILE A 743 16.90 10.88 -18.18
C ILE A 743 16.38 10.85 -16.74
N PHE A 744 15.06 10.91 -16.53
CA PHE A 744 14.47 10.98 -15.18
C PHE A 744 14.94 9.86 -14.21
N PRO A 745 15.17 8.59 -14.61
CA PRO A 745 15.65 7.56 -13.67
C PRO A 745 17.07 7.84 -13.18
N LEU A 746 17.91 8.45 -14.03
CA LEU A 746 19.26 8.88 -13.64
C LEU A 746 19.21 10.04 -12.66
N ILE A 747 18.30 10.99 -12.86
CA ILE A 747 18.08 12.11 -11.94
C ILE A 747 17.63 11.56 -10.58
N MET A 748 16.70 10.61 -10.59
CA MET A 748 16.24 9.93 -9.37
C MET A 748 17.38 9.31 -8.56
N ILE A 749 18.29 8.58 -9.23
CA ILE A 749 19.46 8.00 -8.55
C ILE A 749 20.43 9.10 -8.09
N GLY A 750 20.70 10.10 -8.94
CA GLY A 750 21.61 11.20 -8.64
C GLY A 750 21.16 12.06 -7.45
N MET A 751 19.86 12.09 -7.15
CA MET A 751 19.32 12.81 -5.98
C MET A 751 19.59 12.10 -4.64
N ILE A 752 19.93 10.81 -4.66
CA ILE A 752 20.17 10.02 -3.44
C ILE A 752 21.49 10.44 -2.76
N PRO A 753 22.66 10.48 -3.43
CA PRO A 753 23.92 10.95 -2.82
C PRO A 753 23.84 12.40 -2.33
N ILE A 754 23.22 13.28 -3.12
CA ILE A 754 23.05 14.70 -2.78
C ILE A 754 22.38 14.85 -1.41
N ARG A 755 21.41 13.98 -1.10
CA ARG A 755 20.78 13.95 0.22
C ARG A 755 21.76 13.54 1.32
N TYR A 756 22.55 12.49 1.10
CA TYR A 756 23.51 12.01 2.09
C TYR A 756 24.64 13.01 2.37
N GLU A 757 24.98 13.87 1.42
CA GLU A 757 26.04 14.88 1.57
C GLU A 757 25.52 16.27 1.99
N ALA A 758 24.32 16.66 1.57
CA ALA A 758 23.74 17.97 1.91
C ALA A 758 23.05 18.01 3.28
N LEU A 759 22.58 16.88 3.82
CA LEU A 759 21.93 16.83 5.14
C LEU A 759 22.88 16.73 6.35
N PRO A 760 24.10 16.15 6.31
CA PRO A 760 24.99 16.12 7.47
C PRO A 760 25.84 17.40 7.55
N GLY A 761 25.18 18.55 7.72
CA GLY A 761 25.79 19.62 8.51
C GLY A 761 25.80 19.18 9.98
N LYS A 762 26.94 19.30 10.69
CA LYS A 762 27.16 18.85 12.09
C LYS A 762 26.12 19.30 13.15
N ALA A 763 25.11 20.08 12.79
CA ALA A 763 23.98 20.50 13.64
C ALA A 763 22.77 19.52 13.67
N TRP A 764 22.77 18.45 12.88
CA TRP A 764 21.63 17.52 12.73
C TRP A 764 21.80 16.18 13.46
N MET A 765 23.01 15.87 13.93
CA MET A 765 23.37 14.59 14.54
C MET A 765 22.58 14.23 15.83
N PRO A 766 22.28 15.16 16.76
CA PRO A 766 21.46 14.82 17.93
C PRO A 766 19.96 14.66 17.62
N PHE A 767 19.48 15.15 16.46
CA PHE A 767 18.07 15.06 16.06
C PHE A 767 17.76 13.85 15.17
N PHE A 768 18.74 13.36 14.42
CA PHE A 768 18.60 12.16 13.60
C PHE A 768 18.42 10.88 14.46
N PHE A 769 18.90 10.89 15.71
CA PHE A 769 18.66 9.83 16.69
C PHE A 769 17.31 9.95 17.43
N LEU A 770 16.63 11.10 17.34
CA LEU A 770 15.29 11.34 17.91
C LEU A 770 14.15 10.95 16.95
N LEU A 771 14.47 10.73 15.67
CA LEU A 771 13.62 9.95 14.78
C LEU A 771 14.05 8.49 14.96
N PRO A 772 13.31 7.66 15.73
CA PRO A 772 13.50 6.23 15.61
C PRO A 772 13.29 5.93 14.14
N SER A 773 14.18 5.09 13.58
CA SER A 773 14.06 4.53 12.24
C SER A 773 12.58 4.32 11.85
N MET A 774 12.06 5.29 11.11
CA MET A 774 10.71 5.38 10.56
C MET A 774 10.82 5.29 9.06
#